data_AF-A0A6A1UPW1-F1
#
_entry.id   AF-A0A6A1UPW1-F1
#
_cell.length_a   1.000
_cell.length_b   1.000
_cell.length_c   1.000
_cell.angle_alpha   90.00
_cell.angle_beta   90.00
_cell.angle_gamma   90.00
#
_symmetry.space_group_name_H-M   'P 1'
#
loop_
_entity.id
_entity.type
_entity.pdbx_description
1 polymer ?
#
loop_
_entity_poly.entity_id
_entity_poly.type
_entity_poly.pdbx_seq_one_letter_code
_entity_poly.pdbx_strand_id
1 'polypeptide(L)'
;MEGMRRYSSSSIPSAPSLHTLRHARRTALNYLFAAVYSCAVVVLLYHQAHRLVHSTTLASFFISLSLFLADTVLAFMWTTRQSFLVNIVYRDEHPGNLEEVLKKSDFPALDVFICTADPYKEPPMRLVSTALSVMAYDYPTEKISVYVSDDGGSQVTLYACMEAVKFASHWLPFCRKQNTAHRSPEAYFASNHSWSSDTEQIKIMYENMKARVEAVLERGKVEEYITEEIERRILSKWTDGFTRQDHPAVIEIMYENMKARVEAVLERGKVEEYITEEIERRILSKWTDGFTRQDHPAVIEVGFMYGSLVEDFYTGFRLQCKGWKSIFCNPKRPAFLGDSPISLIDVLNQLQRWVIGGLQVGFCRFTPITFGIKSMGPFMGLAYTHYCFWPIWCIPITIYAFLPQLALLNGLSIFPKIMYENMKARVETVLEKGKVQEEYITEEIERRILSKWTDGFTNQDHPAVIEVLLEGSKNRDITDHSMPNFIYVSREKSRTSTHNFKSGALNVMLRVSATMTNAPIILNIDCDMYSNDPQTPLRALCYLLDPKLKSQLAYVQFPQMFPGINKDDTYSCAYKRPFQINPMGLDGLSGPNYIGTGCFFNRQAFFGGPSTITTPEISQLGPHHVVDKPIQSPPTLDLAHKVAGCNYENKTRWGSEVGFMYGSLVEDFYTGFRLQCKGWKSIFCNPKRPAFLGDSPISLIDVLNQLQRWVIGGLQVGFCKFTPITFGIKSMGLFMGLAYTHYCFWPIWCIPITIYAFLPQLALLNGLSIFPKLSEPWFFLYVFLFLGAYGYDFLEFVVEGGTVQMWWNDQRMWMIRGLSCFFFAALEYFLKCLGISTYGFSVTSKMIDDEQSKRYYQGIFEFGVSSPMFVPLTMGAIINLVSFFVGLVRVLRGSNFEGLLLQMFIAGFAVTNALPIYEAMVLRSDKGRMPFKTTINSTCLALALYVLASLLLRD
;
A
#
# COMPACT_ATOMS: atom_id res chain seq x y z
N MET A 1 23.53 45.46 44.14
CA MET A 1 24.33 46.10 43.07
C MET A 1 23.69 45.79 41.73
N GLU A 2 22.51 46.35 41.48
CA GLU A 2 21.96 46.42 40.13
C GLU A 2 22.52 47.67 39.45
N GLY A 3 22.73 47.61 38.12
CA GLY A 3 23.12 48.78 37.34
C GLY A 3 24.62 48.94 37.04
N MET A 4 25.17 48.06 36.20
CA MET A 4 26.13 48.47 35.15
C MET A 4 26.40 47.36 34.15
N ARG A 5 25.70 47.40 33.01
CA ARG A 5 26.10 46.94 31.64
C ARG A 5 24.90 46.97 30.67
N ARG A 6 24.24 48.13 30.57
CA ARG A 6 23.53 48.50 29.33
C ARG A 6 24.49 49.29 28.46
N TYR A 7 25.35 48.60 27.73
CA TYR A 7 25.91 49.13 26.49
C TYR A 7 25.24 48.39 25.34
N SER A 8 24.42 49.10 24.59
CA SER A 8 23.70 48.58 23.45
C SER A 8 24.68 48.32 22.31
N SER A 9 25.12 47.06 22.16
CA SER A 9 25.50 46.57 20.84
C SER A 9 24.26 46.66 19.95
N SER A 10 24.35 47.40 18.84
CA SER A 10 23.33 47.40 17.80
C SER A 10 23.06 45.96 17.36
N SER A 11 21.90 45.43 17.73
CA SER A 11 21.52 44.07 17.40
C SER A 11 21.31 43.95 15.90
N ILE A 12 22.26 43.33 15.21
CA ILE A 12 21.99 42.67 13.93
C ILE A 12 20.76 41.77 14.17
N PRO A 13 19.71 41.83 13.32
CA PRO A 13 18.57 40.94 13.47
C PRO A 13 19.07 39.49 13.50
N SER A 14 18.82 38.77 14.58
CA SER A 14 19.13 37.35 14.63
C SER A 14 18.28 36.65 13.59
N ALA A 15 18.91 35.98 12.62
CA ALA A 15 18.22 35.26 11.56
C ALA A 15 17.10 34.37 12.13
N PRO A 16 15.94 34.27 11.46
CA PRO A 16 14.79 33.54 11.97
C PRO A 16 15.15 32.06 12.18
N SER A 17 14.57 31.47 13.22
CA SER A 17 14.81 30.07 13.54
C SER A 17 14.13 29.16 12.51
N LEU A 18 14.89 28.23 11.90
CA LEU A 18 14.37 27.30 10.90
C LEU A 18 13.59 26.11 11.51
N HIS A 19 13.80 25.82 12.80
CA HIS A 19 13.08 24.76 13.53
C HIS A 19 13.12 25.03 15.03
N THR A 20 12.14 24.50 15.77
CA THR A 20 12.14 24.50 17.24
C THR A 20 12.12 23.08 17.79
N LEU A 21 12.65 22.91 19.01
CA LEU A 21 12.69 21.64 19.74
C LEU A 21 11.99 21.80 21.09
N ARG A 22 11.22 20.79 21.50
CA ARG A 22 10.51 20.74 22.77
C ARG A 22 10.69 19.35 23.40
N HIS A 23 11.10 19.29 24.67
CA HIS A 23 11.14 18.03 25.41
C HIS A 23 9.74 17.59 25.83
N ALA A 24 9.50 16.29 25.90
CA ALA A 24 8.23 15.75 26.38
C ALA A 24 8.00 16.06 27.87
N ARG A 25 6.79 16.50 28.23
CA ARG A 25 6.44 16.82 29.63
C ARG A 25 6.50 15.61 30.56
N ARG A 26 6.39 14.39 30.02
CA ARG A 26 6.40 13.12 30.77
C ARG A 26 7.79 12.61 31.14
N THR A 27 8.88 13.20 30.64
CA THR A 27 10.24 12.67 30.84
C THR A 27 10.61 12.44 32.32
N ALA A 28 10.19 13.33 33.24
CA ALA A 28 10.40 13.13 34.68
C ALA A 28 9.63 11.92 35.25
N LEU A 29 8.40 11.66 34.76
CA LEU A 29 7.60 10.50 35.14
C LEU A 29 8.20 9.21 34.57
N ASN A 30 8.73 9.26 33.34
CA ASN A 30 9.45 8.12 32.73
C ASN A 30 10.64 7.70 33.61
N TYR A 31 11.45 8.65 34.09
CA TYR A 31 12.57 8.35 34.99
C TYR A 31 12.12 7.75 36.33
N LEU A 32 11.07 8.30 36.95
CA LEU A 32 10.52 7.77 38.20
C LEU A 32 9.99 6.34 38.02
N PHE A 33 9.22 6.10 36.96
CA PHE A 33 8.73 4.77 36.62
C PHE A 33 9.88 3.79 36.36
N ALA A 34 10.86 4.19 35.54
CA ALA A 34 12.03 3.36 35.24
C ALA A 34 12.83 3.00 36.50
N ALA A 35 13.02 3.94 37.43
CA ALA A 35 13.70 3.67 38.70
C ALA A 35 12.95 2.63 39.56
N VAL A 36 11.66 2.86 39.82
CA VAL A 36 10.82 1.95 40.64
C VAL A 36 10.69 0.58 39.99
N TYR A 37 10.46 0.54 38.67
CA TYR A 37 10.29 -0.71 37.94
C TYR A 37 11.62 -1.49 37.84
N SER A 38 12.77 -0.83 37.73
CA SER A 38 14.09 -1.48 37.80
C SER A 38 14.29 -2.19 39.13
N CYS A 39 13.90 -1.57 40.25
CA CYS A 39 13.96 -2.23 41.57
C CYS A 39 13.09 -3.50 41.61
N ALA A 40 11.86 -3.43 41.08
CA ALA A 40 10.97 -4.60 41.01
C ALA A 40 11.54 -5.72 40.13
N VAL A 41 12.17 -5.40 38.99
CA VAL A 41 12.85 -6.37 38.12
C VAL A 41 14.03 -7.03 38.84
N VAL A 42 14.87 -6.27 39.55
CA VAL A 42 15.99 -6.83 40.32
C VAL A 42 15.50 -7.77 41.43
N VAL A 43 14.42 -7.41 42.13
CA VAL A 43 13.80 -8.27 43.15
C VAL A 43 13.23 -9.55 42.55
N LEU A 44 12.61 -9.50 41.36
CA LEU A 44 12.14 -10.69 40.65
C LEU A 44 13.31 -11.60 40.25
N LEU A 45 14.37 -11.06 39.65
CA LEU A 45 15.53 -11.85 39.25
C LEU A 45 16.24 -12.49 40.45
N TYR A 46 16.32 -11.79 41.59
CA TYR A 46 16.80 -12.37 42.85
C TYR A 46 15.91 -13.53 43.32
N HIS A 47 14.59 -13.35 43.31
CA HIS A 47 13.64 -14.40 43.70
C HIS A 47 13.75 -15.65 42.82
N GLN A 48 13.84 -15.49 41.49
CA GLN A 48 13.96 -16.60 40.55
C GLN A 48 15.34 -17.29 40.66
N ALA A 49 16.43 -16.52 40.84
CA ALA A 49 17.76 -17.09 41.10
C ALA A 49 17.80 -17.90 42.41
N HIS A 50 17.16 -17.40 43.48
CA HIS A 50 17.02 -18.11 44.75
C HIS A 50 16.27 -19.43 44.57
N ARG A 51 15.16 -19.46 43.82
CA ARG A 51 14.41 -20.68 43.50
C ARG A 51 15.23 -21.68 42.68
N LEU A 52 16.00 -21.20 41.71
CA LEU A 52 16.87 -22.04 40.88
C LEU A 52 17.96 -22.74 41.72
N VAL A 53 18.61 -22.01 42.63
CA VAL A 53 19.66 -22.55 43.51
C VAL A 53 19.10 -23.53 44.55
N HIS A 54 17.90 -23.32 45.06
CA HIS A 54 17.25 -24.18 46.07
C HIS A 54 16.27 -25.21 45.49
N SER A 55 16.37 -25.49 44.19
CA SER A 55 15.54 -26.52 43.54
C SER A 55 15.94 -27.92 44.02
N THR A 56 14.99 -28.66 44.60
CA THR A 56 15.24 -29.97 45.24
C THR A 56 15.04 -31.16 44.30
N THR A 57 14.27 -30.99 43.23
CA THR A 57 14.01 -32.02 42.20
C THR A 57 14.41 -31.56 40.82
N LEU A 58 14.69 -32.50 39.91
CA LEU A 58 15.09 -32.18 38.53
C LEU A 58 13.99 -31.42 37.79
N ALA A 59 12.72 -31.75 38.04
CA ALA A 59 11.57 -31.01 37.53
C ALA A 59 11.57 -29.56 38.04
N SER A 60 11.71 -29.35 39.36
CA SER A 60 11.74 -28.01 39.97
C SER A 60 12.90 -27.15 39.45
N PHE A 61 14.06 -27.77 39.16
CA PHE A 61 15.22 -27.10 38.58
C PHE A 61 14.94 -26.61 37.15
N PHE A 62 14.43 -27.47 36.26
CA PHE A 62 14.13 -27.07 34.88
C PHE A 62 13.00 -26.04 34.78
N ILE A 63 11.98 -26.12 35.64
CA ILE A 63 10.94 -25.07 35.75
C ILE A 63 11.58 -23.74 36.14
N SER A 64 12.38 -23.72 37.22
CA SER A 64 13.02 -22.50 37.73
C SER A 64 14.02 -21.91 36.73
N LEU A 65 14.78 -22.77 36.02
CA LEU A 65 15.73 -22.36 34.98
C LEU A 65 15.00 -21.72 33.79
N SER A 66 13.88 -22.29 33.37
CA SER A 66 13.07 -21.76 32.27
C SER A 66 12.47 -20.39 32.63
N LEU A 67 11.89 -20.26 33.83
CA LEU A 67 11.35 -18.98 34.29
C LEU A 67 12.46 -17.92 34.46
N PHE A 68 13.61 -18.29 35.05
CA PHE A 68 14.75 -17.41 35.19
C PHE A 68 15.29 -16.93 33.83
N LEU A 69 15.37 -17.81 32.83
CA LEU A 69 15.78 -17.46 31.47
C LEU A 69 14.76 -16.50 30.81
N ALA A 70 13.47 -16.79 30.93
CA ALA A 70 12.41 -15.93 30.42
C ALA A 70 12.46 -14.53 31.05
N ASP A 71 12.53 -14.45 32.37
CA ASP A 71 12.56 -13.19 33.12
C ASP A 71 13.85 -12.39 32.88
N THR A 72 14.99 -13.06 32.70
CA THR A 72 16.25 -12.41 32.30
C THR A 72 16.14 -11.77 30.92
N VAL A 73 15.51 -12.46 29.96
CA VAL A 73 15.27 -11.90 28.62
C VAL A 73 14.27 -10.74 28.67
N LEU A 74 13.18 -10.85 29.44
CA LEU A 74 12.22 -9.77 29.65
C LEU A 74 12.90 -8.53 30.28
N ALA A 75 13.73 -8.73 31.31
CA ALA A 75 14.51 -7.68 31.95
C ALA A 75 15.45 -6.98 30.96
N PHE A 76 16.16 -7.73 30.12
CA PHE A 76 17.05 -7.18 29.10
C PHE A 76 16.29 -6.38 28.03
N MET A 77 15.19 -6.91 27.51
CA MET A 77 14.38 -6.20 26.50
C MET A 77 13.68 -4.97 27.06
N TRP A 78 13.27 -5.00 28.33
CA TRP A 78 12.74 -3.83 29.04
C TRP A 78 13.82 -2.78 29.32
N THR A 79 15.03 -3.19 29.69
CA THR A 79 16.17 -2.29 29.97
C THR A 79 16.62 -1.58 28.70
N THR A 80 16.80 -2.31 27.60
CA THR A 80 17.17 -1.72 26.30
C THR A 80 16.10 -0.78 25.74
N ARG A 81 14.81 -1.03 26.02
CA ARG A 81 13.69 -0.13 25.66
C ARG A 81 13.81 1.25 26.33
N GLN A 82 14.42 1.35 27.52
CA GLN A 82 14.51 2.63 28.24
C GLN A 82 15.23 3.72 27.43
N SER A 83 16.15 3.36 26.53
CA SER A 83 16.82 4.32 25.64
C SER A 83 15.86 5.16 24.79
N PHE A 84 14.67 4.65 24.45
CA PHE A 84 13.64 5.39 23.71
C PHE A 84 12.82 6.34 24.59
N LEU A 85 12.92 6.20 25.93
CA LEU A 85 12.06 6.89 26.91
C LEU A 85 12.79 7.96 27.73
N VAL A 86 14.13 7.89 27.77
CA VAL A 86 15.05 8.75 28.54
C VAL A 86 15.00 10.21 28.10
N ASN A 87 14.91 10.51 26.81
CA ASN A 87 14.77 11.88 26.32
C ASN A 87 13.91 11.96 25.06
N ILE A 88 12.58 11.95 25.23
CA ILE A 88 11.65 12.14 24.12
C ILE A 88 11.60 13.63 23.75
N VAL A 89 11.81 13.95 22.48
CA VAL A 89 11.72 15.31 21.94
C VAL A 89 10.75 15.38 20.76
N TYR A 90 10.12 16.55 20.60
CA TYR A 90 9.31 16.90 19.45
C TYR A 90 9.95 18.10 18.74
N ARG A 91 9.87 18.13 17.40
CA ARG A 91 10.35 19.24 16.58
C ARG A 91 9.22 19.83 15.74
N ASP A 92 9.27 21.14 15.55
CA ASP A 92 8.45 21.85 14.57
C ASP A 92 9.38 22.57 13.58
N GLU A 93 9.29 22.26 12.29
CA GLU A 93 10.02 22.95 11.21
C GLU A 93 9.30 24.20 10.70
N HIS A 94 10.06 25.17 10.19
CA HIS A 94 9.56 26.48 9.75
C HIS A 94 10.04 26.83 8.33
N PRO A 95 9.57 26.10 7.28
CA PRO A 95 10.06 26.27 5.91
C PRO A 95 9.82 27.66 5.32
N GLY A 96 8.83 28.41 5.82
CA GLY A 96 8.63 29.81 5.42
C GLY A 96 9.80 30.73 5.77
N ASN A 97 10.58 30.40 6.80
CA ASN A 97 11.75 31.18 7.23
C ASN A 97 12.99 30.92 6.35
N LEU A 98 12.95 29.94 5.44
CA LEU A 98 14.08 29.63 4.56
C LEU A 98 14.38 30.76 3.58
N GLU A 99 13.36 31.44 3.06
CA GLU A 99 13.52 32.51 2.07
C GLU A 99 14.22 33.76 2.64
N GLU A 100 14.16 33.94 3.97
CA GLU A 100 14.92 34.98 4.69
C GLU A 100 16.40 34.61 4.90
N VAL A 101 16.74 33.31 4.85
CA VAL A 101 18.09 32.79 5.11
C VAL A 101 18.86 32.46 3.83
N LEU A 102 18.16 31.99 2.78
CA LEU A 102 18.74 31.56 1.51
C LEU A 102 17.76 31.77 0.36
N LYS A 103 18.20 32.38 -0.74
CA LYS A 103 17.37 32.50 -1.94
C LYS A 103 17.15 31.14 -2.59
N LYS A 104 15.99 30.94 -3.23
CA LYS A 104 15.67 29.70 -3.96
C LYS A 104 16.70 29.33 -5.03
N SER A 105 17.29 30.31 -5.73
CA SER A 105 18.40 30.10 -6.68
C SER A 105 19.62 29.42 -6.06
N ASP A 106 19.85 29.67 -4.77
CA ASP A 106 21.04 29.30 -4.03
C ASP A 106 20.80 28.00 -3.23
N PHE A 107 19.59 27.43 -3.33
CA PHE A 107 19.28 26.12 -2.76
C PHE A 107 20.22 25.05 -3.34
N PRO A 108 20.66 24.10 -2.49
CA PRO A 108 21.52 22.99 -2.91
C PRO A 108 20.80 22.11 -3.93
N ALA A 109 21.57 21.46 -4.81
CA ALA A 109 21.02 20.40 -5.64
C ALA A 109 20.52 19.23 -4.77
N LEU A 110 19.54 18.50 -5.29
CA LEU A 110 18.92 17.32 -4.69
C LEU A 110 18.89 16.18 -5.72
N ASP A 111 19.61 15.10 -5.42
CA ASP A 111 19.43 13.83 -6.12
C ASP A 111 18.35 13.01 -5.41
N VAL A 112 17.44 12.39 -6.15
CA VAL A 112 16.42 11.47 -5.61
C VAL A 112 16.71 10.08 -6.13
N PHE A 113 16.95 9.12 -5.24
CA PHE A 113 17.26 7.74 -5.56
C PHE A 113 16.03 6.86 -5.33
N ILE A 114 15.59 6.16 -6.38
CA ILE A 114 14.48 5.20 -6.36
C ILE A 114 14.99 3.84 -6.81
N CYS A 115 14.84 2.80 -5.99
CA CYS A 115 15.17 1.43 -6.36
C CYS A 115 13.92 0.61 -6.71
N THR A 116 13.99 -0.18 -7.77
CA THR A 116 13.04 -1.27 -8.09
C THR A 116 13.81 -2.55 -8.41
N ALA A 117 13.23 -3.72 -8.09
CA ALA A 117 13.90 -5.01 -8.22
C ALA A 117 13.36 -5.90 -9.35
N ASP A 118 12.04 -5.95 -9.53
CA ASP A 118 11.39 -6.89 -10.47
C ASP A 118 9.98 -6.37 -10.79
N PRO A 119 9.66 -6.03 -12.07
CA PRO A 119 8.37 -5.44 -12.43
C PRO A 119 7.17 -6.35 -12.17
N TYR A 120 7.35 -7.68 -12.09
CA TYR A 120 6.27 -8.62 -11.78
C TYR A 120 5.99 -8.74 -10.28
N LYS A 121 6.94 -8.31 -9.43
CA LYS A 121 6.77 -8.27 -7.97
C LYS A 121 6.46 -6.86 -7.47
N GLU A 122 6.96 -5.86 -8.16
CA GLU A 122 6.85 -4.43 -7.88
C GLU A 122 6.32 -3.74 -9.15
N PRO A 123 4.98 -3.67 -9.34
CA PRO A 123 4.38 -3.20 -10.58
C PRO A 123 4.93 -1.83 -11.01
N PRO A 124 5.34 -1.63 -12.28
CA PRO A 124 5.98 -0.40 -12.73
C PRO A 124 5.16 0.87 -12.47
N MET A 125 3.83 0.77 -12.43
CA MET A 125 2.97 1.90 -12.09
C MET A 125 3.25 2.49 -10.69
N ARG A 126 3.70 1.71 -9.71
CA ARG A 126 4.11 2.25 -8.39
C ARG A 126 5.35 3.11 -8.51
N LEU A 127 6.36 2.62 -9.24
CA LEU A 127 7.55 3.40 -9.60
C LEU A 127 7.18 4.69 -10.34
N VAL A 128 6.25 4.64 -11.29
CA VAL A 128 5.76 5.82 -12.02
C VAL A 128 5.07 6.83 -11.09
N SER A 129 4.13 6.38 -10.25
CA SER A 129 3.46 7.22 -9.23
C SER A 129 4.46 7.88 -8.27
N THR A 130 5.45 7.12 -7.80
CA THR A 130 6.53 7.61 -6.95
C THR A 130 7.41 8.63 -7.66
N ALA A 131 7.89 8.32 -8.87
CA ALA A 131 8.76 9.19 -9.65
C ALA A 131 8.09 10.53 -10.01
N LEU A 132 6.84 10.50 -10.48
CA LEU A 132 6.07 11.70 -10.77
C LEU A 132 5.84 12.57 -9.52
N SER A 133 5.65 11.94 -8.35
CA SER A 133 5.47 12.68 -7.09
C SER A 133 6.71 13.46 -6.65
N VAL A 134 7.92 12.91 -6.89
CA VAL A 134 9.19 13.58 -6.52
C VAL A 134 9.69 14.55 -7.58
N MET A 135 9.33 14.37 -8.85
CA MET A 135 9.57 15.38 -9.89
C MET A 135 8.74 16.66 -9.65
N ALA A 136 7.59 16.53 -8.97
CA ALA A 136 6.66 17.62 -8.71
C ALA A 136 6.83 18.24 -7.32
N TYR A 137 8.05 18.33 -6.78
CA TYR A 137 8.32 19.08 -5.54
C TYR A 137 8.19 20.60 -5.72
N ASP A 138 7.90 21.31 -4.64
CA ASP A 138 7.96 22.79 -4.59
C ASP A 138 9.42 23.24 -4.37
N TYR A 139 10.27 22.89 -5.33
CA TYR A 139 11.72 23.11 -5.34
C TYR A 139 12.15 23.54 -6.75
N PRO A 140 13.26 24.31 -6.93
CA PRO A 140 13.71 24.70 -8.27
C PRO A 140 14.00 23.46 -9.11
N THR A 141 13.36 23.33 -10.28
CA THR A 141 13.36 22.08 -11.06
C THR A 141 14.74 21.74 -11.61
N GLU A 142 15.54 22.75 -11.93
CA GLU A 142 16.94 22.63 -12.35
C GLU A 142 17.88 22.11 -11.26
N LYS A 143 17.42 22.07 -10.01
CA LYS A 143 18.14 21.52 -8.85
C LYS A 143 17.75 20.08 -8.52
N ILE A 144 16.69 19.53 -9.12
CA ILE A 144 16.22 18.16 -8.89
C ILE A 144 16.76 17.23 -9.97
N SER A 145 17.33 16.10 -9.55
CA SER A 145 17.69 15.00 -10.45
C SER A 145 17.17 13.67 -9.92
N VAL A 146 16.29 13.00 -10.66
CA VAL A 146 15.71 11.72 -10.29
C VAL A 146 16.50 10.58 -10.92
N TYR A 147 17.01 9.68 -10.09
CA TYR A 147 17.71 8.46 -10.47
C TYR A 147 16.83 7.25 -10.14
N VAL A 148 16.49 6.49 -11.17
CA VAL A 148 15.79 5.20 -11.04
C VAL A 148 16.78 4.08 -11.24
N SER A 149 17.02 3.27 -10.20
CA SER A 149 17.75 2.02 -10.33
C SER A 149 16.82 0.85 -10.57
N ASP A 150 16.94 0.21 -11.74
CA ASP A 150 16.33 -1.09 -12.01
C ASP A 150 17.37 -2.21 -11.81
N ASP A 151 17.22 -2.96 -10.72
CA ASP A 151 18.04 -4.13 -10.46
C ASP A 151 17.62 -5.36 -11.29
N GLY A 152 16.40 -5.41 -11.79
CA GLY A 152 15.94 -6.48 -12.68
C GLY A 152 16.47 -6.34 -14.11
N GLY A 153 16.87 -5.13 -14.51
CA GLY A 153 17.31 -4.81 -15.87
C GLY A 153 16.19 -5.04 -16.88
N SER A 154 14.97 -4.63 -16.55
CA SER A 154 13.78 -4.92 -17.36
C SER A 154 13.47 -3.82 -18.35
N GLN A 155 13.33 -4.22 -19.61
CA GLN A 155 12.85 -3.37 -20.70
C GLN A 155 11.46 -2.75 -20.39
N VAL A 156 10.61 -3.46 -19.63
CA VAL A 156 9.28 -2.97 -19.19
C VAL A 156 9.40 -1.82 -18.20
N THR A 157 10.36 -1.87 -17.27
CA THR A 157 10.62 -0.79 -16.31
C THR A 157 11.09 0.47 -17.03
N LEU A 158 12.00 0.32 -17.99
CA LEU A 158 12.50 1.43 -18.80
C LEU A 158 11.37 2.05 -19.64
N TYR A 159 10.55 1.23 -20.30
CA TYR A 159 9.37 1.71 -21.02
C TYR A 159 8.41 2.49 -20.11
N ALA A 160 8.12 1.99 -18.90
CA ALA A 160 7.31 2.71 -17.92
C ALA A 160 7.92 4.07 -17.50
N CYS A 161 9.25 4.14 -17.38
CA CYS A 161 9.94 5.42 -17.14
C CYS A 161 9.83 6.39 -18.33
N MET A 162 9.91 5.89 -19.56
CA MET A 162 9.76 6.68 -20.79
C MET A 162 8.33 7.26 -20.92
N GLU A 163 7.32 6.44 -20.65
CA GLU A 163 5.92 6.90 -20.60
C GLU A 163 5.67 7.90 -19.46
N ALA A 164 6.30 7.70 -18.30
CA ALA A 164 6.23 8.64 -17.19
C ALA A 164 6.82 10.01 -17.52
N VAL A 165 7.98 10.09 -18.19
CA VAL A 165 8.57 11.39 -18.55
C VAL A 165 7.76 12.12 -19.63
N LYS A 166 7.12 11.40 -20.56
CA LYS A 166 6.15 11.97 -21.51
C LYS A 166 4.97 12.60 -20.75
N PHE A 167 4.37 11.87 -19.82
CA PHE A 167 3.26 12.38 -19.00
C PHE A 167 3.68 13.51 -18.04
N ALA A 168 4.91 13.49 -17.51
CA ALA A 168 5.45 14.52 -16.62
C ALA A 168 5.38 15.93 -17.25
N SER A 169 5.62 16.05 -18.56
CA SER A 169 5.51 17.32 -19.29
C SER A 169 4.12 17.98 -19.23
N HIS A 170 3.08 17.22 -18.88
CA HIS A 170 1.71 17.70 -18.67
C HIS A 170 1.36 17.75 -17.17
N TRP A 171 1.80 16.74 -16.40
CA TRP A 171 1.51 16.60 -14.97
C TRP A 171 2.17 17.67 -14.09
N LEU A 172 3.45 18.00 -14.35
CA LEU A 172 4.19 19.00 -13.56
C LEU A 172 3.56 20.40 -13.66
N PRO A 173 3.27 20.95 -14.87
CA PRO A 173 2.58 22.24 -14.97
C PRO A 173 1.15 22.20 -14.42
N PHE A 174 0.43 21.08 -14.55
CA PHE A 174 -0.88 20.92 -13.90
C PHE A 174 -0.79 21.03 -12.37
N CYS A 175 0.16 20.34 -11.74
CA CYS A 175 0.39 20.42 -10.29
C CYS A 175 0.69 21.85 -9.82
N ARG A 176 1.52 22.59 -10.57
CA ARG A 176 1.86 23.99 -10.26
C ARG A 176 0.65 24.92 -10.46
N LYS A 177 -0.08 24.78 -11.58
CA LYS A 177 -1.28 25.60 -11.91
C LYS A 177 -2.40 25.44 -10.87
N GLN A 178 -2.66 24.20 -10.45
CA GLN A 178 -3.73 23.88 -9.50
C GLN A 178 -3.28 23.88 -8.03
N ASN A 179 -1.98 24.16 -7.77
CA ASN A 179 -1.35 24.07 -6.45
C ASN A 179 -1.71 22.77 -5.70
N THR A 180 -1.62 21.62 -6.38
CA THR A 180 -2.09 20.35 -5.83
C THR A 180 -1.25 19.93 -4.61
N ALA A 181 -1.90 19.44 -3.56
CA ALA A 181 -1.18 18.88 -2.41
C ALA A 181 -0.77 17.41 -2.65
N HIS A 182 -1.54 16.67 -3.45
CA HIS A 182 -1.20 15.30 -3.87
C HIS A 182 -0.43 15.35 -5.19
N ARG A 183 0.84 14.96 -5.16
CA ARG A 183 1.76 14.99 -6.31
C ARG A 183 1.90 13.63 -7.01
N SER A 184 1.50 12.54 -6.36
CA SER A 184 1.21 11.26 -7.03
C SER A 184 -0.11 11.39 -7.80
N PRO A 185 -0.15 11.13 -9.13
CA PRO A 185 -1.38 11.19 -9.91
C PRO A 185 -2.41 10.17 -9.43
N GLU A 186 -1.98 8.96 -9.08
CA GLU A 186 -2.82 7.88 -8.57
C GLU A 186 -3.56 8.29 -7.29
N ALA A 187 -2.83 8.88 -6.33
CA ALA A 187 -3.43 9.40 -5.09
C ALA A 187 -4.34 10.62 -5.35
N TYR A 188 -4.02 11.45 -6.35
CA TYR A 188 -4.84 12.60 -6.73
C TYR A 188 -6.16 12.16 -7.37
N PHE A 189 -6.14 11.27 -8.37
CA PHE A 189 -7.35 10.82 -9.08
C PHE A 189 -8.22 9.84 -8.27
N ALA A 190 -7.65 9.14 -7.29
CA ALA A 190 -8.42 8.35 -6.32
C ALA A 190 -9.20 9.22 -5.30
N SER A 191 -8.95 10.53 -5.25
CA SER A 191 -9.58 11.43 -4.27
C SER A 191 -10.87 12.08 -4.79
N ASN A 192 -11.89 12.17 -3.93
CA ASN A 192 -13.23 12.69 -4.26
C ASN A 192 -13.25 14.23 -4.45
N HIS A 193 -12.65 14.73 -5.52
CA HIS A 193 -12.73 16.14 -5.93
C HIS A 193 -13.72 16.35 -7.08
N SER A 194 -14.36 17.51 -7.13
CA SER A 194 -15.11 17.95 -8.32
C SER A 194 -14.13 18.31 -9.43
N TRP A 195 -14.10 17.51 -10.51
CA TRP A 195 -13.14 17.69 -11.59
C TRP A 195 -13.54 18.82 -12.55
N SER A 196 -12.55 19.63 -12.93
CA SER A 196 -12.67 20.58 -14.04
C SER A 196 -12.45 19.88 -15.39
N SER A 197 -12.80 20.53 -16.50
CA SER A 197 -12.48 20.00 -17.84
C SER A 197 -10.98 19.75 -18.03
N ASP A 198 -10.12 20.64 -17.53
CA ASP A 198 -8.66 20.44 -17.51
C ASP A 198 -8.28 19.18 -16.70
N THR A 199 -8.93 18.95 -15.57
CA THR A 199 -8.66 17.79 -14.69
C THR A 199 -9.05 16.49 -15.37
N GLU A 200 -10.20 16.44 -16.06
CA GLU A 200 -10.65 15.24 -16.78
C GLU A 200 -9.69 14.89 -17.94
N GLN A 201 -9.19 15.89 -18.66
CA GLN A 201 -8.21 15.69 -19.73
C GLN A 201 -6.91 15.07 -19.19
N ILE A 202 -6.32 15.63 -18.12
CA ILE A 202 -5.10 15.07 -17.51
C ILE A 202 -5.35 13.67 -16.93
N LYS A 203 -6.56 13.41 -16.39
CA LYS A 203 -6.96 12.07 -15.95
C LYS A 203 -7.00 11.08 -17.11
N ILE A 204 -7.63 11.43 -18.25
CA ILE A 204 -7.65 10.59 -19.44
C ILE A 204 -6.23 10.29 -19.94
N MET A 205 -5.33 11.28 -19.92
CA MET A 205 -3.91 11.07 -20.26
C MET A 205 -3.22 10.10 -19.30
N TYR A 206 -3.48 10.21 -17.99
CA TYR A 206 -2.96 9.30 -16.97
C TYR A 206 -3.48 7.86 -17.14
N GLU A 207 -4.79 7.66 -17.31
CA GLU A 207 -5.38 6.33 -17.50
C GLU A 207 -4.90 5.69 -18.81
N ASN A 208 -4.75 6.48 -19.89
CA ASN A 208 -4.18 6.01 -21.15
C ASN A 208 -2.70 5.57 -21.01
N MET A 209 -1.89 6.33 -20.26
CA MET A 209 -0.50 5.97 -19.95
C MET A 209 -0.45 4.68 -19.11
N LYS A 210 -1.28 4.61 -18.07
CA LYS A 210 -1.42 3.44 -17.18
C LYS A 210 -1.77 2.18 -17.98
N ALA A 211 -2.80 2.25 -18.83
CA ALA A 211 -3.22 1.13 -19.66
C ALA A 211 -2.12 0.64 -20.63
N ARG A 212 -1.29 1.53 -21.18
CA ARG A 212 -0.13 1.13 -22.01
C ARG A 212 0.93 0.38 -21.20
N VAL A 213 1.28 0.90 -20.01
CA VAL A 213 2.27 0.27 -19.13
C VAL A 213 1.80 -1.09 -18.62
N GLU A 214 0.54 -1.21 -18.23
CA GLU A 214 -0.07 -2.45 -17.76
C GLU A 214 -0.17 -3.49 -18.89
N ALA A 215 -0.57 -3.09 -20.11
CA ALA A 215 -0.61 -3.99 -21.27
C ALA A 215 0.78 -4.53 -21.67
N VAL A 216 1.85 -3.73 -21.54
CA VAL A 216 3.24 -4.17 -21.78
C VAL A 216 3.72 -5.12 -20.68
N LEU A 217 3.31 -4.89 -19.42
CA LEU A 217 3.60 -5.79 -18.30
C LEU A 217 2.95 -7.17 -18.48
N GLU A 218 1.67 -7.21 -18.88
CA GLU A 218 0.93 -8.47 -19.12
C GLU A 218 1.55 -9.31 -20.26
N ARG A 219 2.08 -8.65 -21.30
CA ARG A 219 2.72 -9.30 -22.46
C ARG A 219 4.17 -9.72 -22.21
N GLY A 220 4.84 -9.09 -21.24
CA GLY A 220 6.25 -9.32 -20.91
C GLY A 220 7.27 -8.92 -21.99
N LYS A 221 6.83 -8.20 -23.02
CA LYS A 221 7.64 -7.66 -24.13
C LYS A 221 7.09 -6.29 -24.55
N VAL A 222 7.96 -5.40 -25.01
CA VAL A 222 7.61 -4.04 -25.45
C VAL A 222 7.13 -3.99 -26.92
N GLU A 223 7.19 -5.11 -27.65
CA GLU A 223 6.73 -5.22 -29.04
C GLU A 223 5.19 -5.07 -29.15
N GLU A 224 4.74 -4.24 -30.11
CA GLU A 224 3.37 -4.00 -30.63
C GLU A 224 2.60 -2.72 -30.25
N TYR A 225 2.93 -1.93 -29.21
CA TYR A 225 2.03 -0.81 -28.80
C TYR A 225 2.24 0.56 -29.48
N ILE A 226 3.12 0.66 -30.47
CA ILE A 226 3.34 1.90 -31.22
C ILE A 226 2.33 2.00 -32.36
N THR A 227 1.26 2.77 -32.16
CA THR A 227 0.32 3.16 -33.22
C THR A 227 -0.02 4.66 -33.15
N GLU A 228 0.51 5.43 -34.09
CA GLU A 228 0.05 6.81 -34.40
C GLU A 228 -1.45 6.87 -34.74
N GLU A 229 -2.09 5.73 -35.00
CA GLU A 229 -3.49 5.62 -35.41
C GLU A 229 -4.47 6.04 -34.31
N ILE A 230 -4.10 5.89 -33.02
CA ILE A 230 -4.95 6.31 -31.89
C ILE A 230 -4.93 7.83 -31.72
N GLU A 231 -3.76 8.48 -31.82
CA GLU A 231 -3.69 9.94 -31.79
C GLU A 231 -4.35 10.56 -33.02
N ARG A 232 -4.18 9.97 -34.23
CA ARG A 232 -4.95 10.42 -35.41
C ARG A 232 -6.46 10.23 -35.24
N ARG A 233 -6.95 9.19 -34.53
CA ARG A 233 -8.39 9.00 -34.24
C ARG A 233 -8.96 9.88 -33.13
N ILE A 234 -8.11 10.47 -32.28
CA ILE A 234 -8.53 11.37 -31.20
C ILE A 234 -8.42 12.84 -31.64
N LEU A 235 -7.33 13.21 -32.33
CA LEU A 235 -7.16 14.55 -32.93
C LEU A 235 -8.11 14.82 -34.10
N SER A 236 -8.58 13.78 -34.81
CA SER A 236 -9.65 13.96 -35.82
C SER A 236 -11.04 14.30 -35.26
N LYS A 237 -11.17 14.47 -33.93
CA LYS A 237 -12.41 14.96 -33.29
C LYS A 237 -12.37 16.44 -32.86
N TRP A 238 -11.22 17.10 -32.92
CA TRP A 238 -10.99 18.51 -32.54
C TRP A 238 -9.74 19.01 -33.31
N THR A 239 -9.73 19.91 -34.28
CA THR A 239 -10.71 20.80 -34.98
C THR A 239 -10.37 20.77 -36.50
N ASP A 240 -11.09 21.29 -37.49
CA ASP A 240 -11.92 22.50 -37.65
C ASP A 240 -13.02 22.31 -38.70
N GLY A 241 -14.08 23.13 -38.66
CA GLY A 241 -14.96 23.34 -39.82
C GLY A 241 -16.29 22.58 -39.87
N PHE A 242 -17.10 22.58 -38.81
CA PHE A 242 -18.50 22.13 -38.89
C PHE A 242 -19.45 23.27 -39.27
N THR A 243 -20.04 23.21 -40.48
CA THR A 243 -21.20 24.03 -40.87
C THR A 243 -22.33 23.17 -41.46
N ARG A 244 -23.47 23.79 -41.72
CA ARG A 244 -24.80 23.19 -41.46
C ARG A 244 -25.41 22.35 -42.61
N GLN A 245 -24.64 21.92 -43.62
CA GLN A 245 -25.21 21.66 -44.96
C GLN A 245 -24.76 20.42 -45.76
N ASP A 246 -23.83 19.57 -45.31
CA ASP A 246 -23.45 18.36 -46.07
C ASP A 246 -23.51 17.05 -45.27
N HIS A 247 -24.25 16.06 -45.80
CA HIS A 247 -24.38 14.70 -45.26
C HIS A 247 -24.87 13.70 -46.34
N PRO A 248 -24.05 12.71 -46.72
CA PRO A 248 -24.52 11.46 -47.36
C PRO A 248 -24.75 10.34 -46.34
N ALA A 249 -25.73 9.47 -46.59
CA ALA A 249 -26.31 8.58 -45.58
C ALA A 249 -25.73 7.16 -45.52
N VAL A 250 -25.96 6.48 -44.38
CA VAL A 250 -25.79 5.02 -44.20
C VAL A 250 -27.03 4.43 -43.51
N ILE A 251 -27.67 3.45 -44.14
CA ILE A 251 -28.70 2.56 -43.60
C ILE A 251 -28.39 1.13 -44.11
N GLU A 252 -28.07 0.22 -43.17
CA GLU A 252 -28.63 -1.15 -43.03
C GLU A 252 -28.43 -2.18 -44.21
N ILE A 253 -28.80 -3.47 -44.23
CA ILE A 253 -29.57 -4.38 -43.32
C ILE A 253 -28.97 -5.80 -43.31
N MET A 254 -28.78 -6.44 -42.14
CA MET A 254 -28.82 -7.91 -41.97
C MET A 254 -29.06 -8.26 -40.48
N TYR A 255 -29.99 -9.14 -40.08
CA TYR A 255 -30.85 -10.02 -40.87
C TYR A 255 -32.15 -10.40 -40.08
N GLU A 256 -33.30 -10.08 -40.65
CA GLU A 256 -34.63 -10.59 -40.23
C GLU A 256 -34.78 -12.02 -40.74
N ASN A 257 -34.94 -13.02 -39.85
CA ASN A 257 -35.16 -14.41 -40.28
C ASN A 257 -36.03 -15.25 -39.32
N MET A 258 -37.04 -14.62 -38.69
CA MET A 258 -38.00 -15.38 -37.88
C MET A 258 -39.47 -14.96 -38.03
N LYS A 259 -39.81 -14.20 -39.09
CA LYS A 259 -41.21 -13.95 -39.49
C LYS A 259 -41.67 -14.72 -40.74
N ALA A 260 -40.79 -14.94 -41.71
CA ALA A 260 -41.12 -15.57 -43.00
C ALA A 260 -41.55 -17.06 -42.94
N ARG A 261 -41.47 -17.72 -41.78
CA ARG A 261 -41.84 -19.14 -41.61
C ARG A 261 -43.25 -19.39 -41.06
N VAL A 262 -43.98 -18.34 -40.67
CA VAL A 262 -45.34 -18.46 -40.09
C VAL A 262 -46.42 -17.97 -41.05
N GLU A 263 -46.16 -16.96 -41.88
CA GLU A 263 -47.18 -16.37 -42.76
C GLU A 263 -47.28 -17.02 -44.15
N ALA A 264 -46.41 -18.00 -44.45
CA ALA A 264 -46.63 -19.00 -45.50
C ALA A 264 -47.86 -19.92 -45.25
N VAL A 265 -48.54 -19.75 -44.10
CA VAL A 265 -49.83 -20.38 -43.76
C VAL A 265 -51.03 -19.46 -44.10
N LEU A 266 -50.81 -18.16 -44.35
CA LEU A 266 -51.87 -17.18 -44.64
C LEU A 266 -51.95 -16.73 -46.10
N GLU A 267 -50.93 -17.01 -46.93
CA GLU A 267 -50.97 -16.82 -48.40
C GLU A 267 -51.81 -17.91 -49.14
N ARG A 268 -53.00 -18.23 -48.62
CA ARG A 268 -54.03 -19.02 -49.31
C ARG A 268 -55.42 -18.39 -49.15
N GLY A 269 -55.66 -17.22 -49.77
CA GLY A 269 -57.01 -16.63 -49.74
C GLY A 269 -57.16 -15.21 -50.29
N LYS A 270 -56.81 -15.02 -51.57
CA LYS A 270 -57.20 -13.89 -52.47
C LYS A 270 -58.14 -12.80 -51.91
N VAL A 271 -57.77 -11.53 -52.11
CA VAL A 271 -58.69 -10.50 -52.63
C VAL A 271 -57.95 -9.58 -53.61
N GLU A 272 -57.74 -10.05 -54.84
CA GLU A 272 -57.88 -9.16 -55.99
C GLU A 272 -59.34 -9.33 -56.45
N GLU A 273 -60.21 -8.37 -56.13
CA GLU A 273 -61.44 -8.13 -56.89
C GLU A 273 -61.96 -6.70 -56.60
N TYR A 274 -62.15 -5.94 -57.68
CA TYR A 274 -62.89 -4.67 -57.78
C TYR A 274 -62.41 -3.43 -57.01
N ILE A 275 -61.49 -2.70 -57.65
CA ILE A 275 -61.67 -1.25 -57.83
C ILE A 275 -62.92 -1.02 -58.71
N THR A 276 -63.80 -0.08 -58.37
CA THR A 276 -64.46 0.83 -59.34
C THR A 276 -65.16 2.05 -58.72
N GLU A 277 -64.63 3.24 -59.01
CA GLU A 277 -65.29 4.55 -59.19
C GLU A 277 -66.28 5.15 -58.16
N GLU A 278 -65.77 6.18 -57.46
CA GLU A 278 -66.32 7.54 -57.18
C GLU A 278 -67.79 7.82 -56.75
N ILE A 279 -68.71 6.85 -56.79
CA ILE A 279 -70.12 7.06 -56.41
C ILE A 279 -70.36 6.82 -54.90
N GLU A 280 -69.58 5.94 -54.26
CA GLU A 280 -69.76 5.57 -52.84
C GLU A 280 -69.63 6.75 -51.86
N ARG A 281 -68.90 7.82 -52.23
CA ARG A 281 -68.81 9.06 -51.43
C ARG A 281 -70.10 9.88 -51.39
N ARG A 282 -71.12 9.59 -52.21
CA ARG A 282 -72.35 10.41 -52.32
C ARG A 282 -73.64 9.76 -51.83
N ILE A 283 -73.67 8.45 -51.60
CA ILE A 283 -74.91 7.75 -51.18
C ILE A 283 -74.94 7.47 -49.67
N LEU A 284 -73.80 7.14 -49.05
CA LEU A 284 -73.72 6.84 -47.61
C LEU A 284 -73.88 8.06 -46.67
N SER A 285 -74.08 9.27 -47.20
CA SER A 285 -74.06 10.52 -46.43
C SER A 285 -75.43 11.10 -46.05
N LYS A 286 -76.54 10.36 -46.22
CA LYS A 286 -77.88 10.99 -46.11
C LYS A 286 -79.01 10.32 -45.34
N TRP A 287 -79.08 9.01 -45.13
CA TRP A 287 -80.31 8.38 -44.63
C TRP A 287 -80.07 7.26 -43.59
N THR A 288 -80.81 7.34 -42.47
CA THR A 288 -80.95 6.36 -41.36
C THR A 288 -79.64 6.09 -40.60
N ASP A 289 -79.21 6.88 -39.61
CA ASP A 289 -79.94 7.64 -38.56
C ASP A 289 -80.85 6.77 -37.66
N GLY A 290 -80.59 6.75 -36.33
CA GLY A 290 -81.52 6.11 -35.38
C GLY A 290 -81.01 5.53 -34.05
N PHE A 291 -79.98 6.08 -33.38
CA PHE A 291 -79.56 5.79 -31.98
C PHE A 291 -79.24 4.31 -31.61
N THR A 292 -78.04 3.94 -31.18
CA THR A 292 -77.23 4.44 -30.04
C THR A 292 -75.76 4.01 -30.28
N ARG A 293 -74.70 4.57 -29.67
CA ARG A 293 -74.52 5.44 -28.49
C ARG A 293 -73.47 6.52 -28.81
N GLN A 294 -73.67 7.27 -29.89
CA GLN A 294 -72.83 8.39 -30.30
C GLN A 294 -73.72 9.59 -30.64
N ASP A 295 -74.03 10.40 -29.64
CA ASP A 295 -74.56 11.75 -29.84
C ASP A 295 -74.24 12.59 -28.60
N HIS A 296 -73.07 13.23 -28.61
CA HIS A 296 -72.91 14.63 -28.21
C HIS A 296 -71.46 15.09 -28.45
N PRO A 297 -71.23 16.21 -29.16
CA PRO A 297 -69.95 16.91 -29.09
C PRO A 297 -69.78 17.48 -27.67
N ALA A 298 -68.55 17.50 -27.16
CA ALA A 298 -68.20 17.99 -25.83
C ALA A 298 -68.75 17.19 -24.63
N VAL A 299 -68.93 15.87 -24.75
CA VAL A 299 -69.01 15.00 -23.54
C VAL A 299 -67.62 14.88 -22.90
N ILE A 300 -67.29 15.85 -22.06
CA ILE A 300 -66.70 15.63 -20.73
C ILE A 300 -65.56 14.57 -20.73
N GLU A 301 -64.33 14.95 -21.14
CA GLU A 301 -63.11 14.36 -20.55
C GLU A 301 -62.92 14.95 -19.13
N VAL A 302 -63.93 14.77 -18.27
CA VAL A 302 -63.82 14.93 -16.80
C VAL A 302 -63.93 13.52 -16.23
N GLY A 303 -62.77 12.89 -16.12
CA GLY A 303 -62.61 11.49 -15.73
C GLY A 303 -61.20 11.02 -16.01
N PHE A 304 -60.84 9.85 -15.49
CA PHE A 304 -59.57 9.20 -15.81
C PHE A 304 -59.58 8.65 -17.24
N MET A 305 -58.42 8.64 -17.88
CA MET A 305 -58.23 8.15 -19.24
C MET A 305 -58.05 6.63 -19.23
N TYR A 306 -59.08 5.91 -19.66
CA TYR A 306 -59.04 4.45 -19.80
C TYR A 306 -58.37 4.02 -21.12
N GLY A 307 -57.85 2.78 -21.15
CA GLY A 307 -57.17 2.20 -22.31
C GLY A 307 -55.77 1.63 -22.03
N SER A 308 -55.31 1.70 -20.78
CA SER A 308 -54.09 1.05 -20.29
C SER A 308 -54.32 0.53 -18.86
N LEU A 309 -53.53 -0.45 -18.42
CA LEU A 309 -53.44 -0.91 -17.03
C LEU A 309 -52.72 0.06 -16.08
N VAL A 310 -52.24 1.21 -16.59
CA VAL A 310 -51.75 2.36 -15.80
C VAL A 310 -52.54 3.61 -16.18
N GLU A 311 -53.84 3.59 -15.86
CA GLU A 311 -54.77 4.66 -16.21
C GLU A 311 -54.40 5.99 -15.54
N ASP A 312 -53.79 5.95 -14.35
CA ASP A 312 -53.25 7.10 -13.63
C ASP A 312 -52.15 7.82 -14.42
N PHE A 313 -51.15 7.08 -14.87
CA PHE A 313 -50.04 7.55 -15.69
C PHE A 313 -50.51 8.03 -17.07
N TYR A 314 -51.42 7.29 -17.71
CA TYR A 314 -51.98 7.68 -19.01
C TYR A 314 -52.84 8.94 -18.92
N THR A 315 -53.60 9.11 -17.83
CA THR A 315 -54.34 10.35 -17.53
C THR A 315 -53.39 11.53 -17.37
N GLY A 316 -52.35 11.39 -16.54
CA GLY A 316 -51.33 12.42 -16.35
C GLY A 316 -50.67 12.85 -17.66
N PHE A 317 -50.26 11.88 -18.48
CA PHE A 317 -49.70 12.12 -19.82
C PHE A 317 -50.66 12.91 -20.73
N ARG A 318 -51.94 12.52 -20.78
CA ARG A 318 -52.97 13.14 -21.62
C ARG A 318 -53.33 14.56 -21.17
N LEU A 319 -53.36 14.82 -19.86
CA LEU A 319 -53.53 16.15 -19.30
C LEU A 319 -52.35 17.06 -19.66
N GLN A 320 -51.11 16.59 -19.51
CA GLN A 320 -49.92 17.37 -19.89
C GLN A 320 -49.85 17.62 -21.41
N CYS A 321 -50.28 16.67 -22.25
CA CYS A 321 -50.43 16.91 -23.69
C CYS A 321 -51.43 18.02 -24.04
N LYS A 322 -52.36 18.34 -23.14
CA LYS A 322 -53.31 19.46 -23.27
C LYS A 322 -52.79 20.78 -22.66
N GLY A 323 -51.53 20.83 -22.24
CA GLY A 323 -50.88 22.03 -21.68
C GLY A 323 -51.01 22.21 -20.17
N TRP A 324 -51.64 21.27 -19.45
CA TRP A 324 -51.68 21.31 -17.98
C TRP A 324 -50.30 21.02 -17.39
N LYS A 325 -49.95 21.71 -16.29
CA LYS A 325 -48.67 21.51 -15.58
C LYS A 325 -48.91 20.83 -14.24
N SER A 326 -48.16 19.78 -13.93
CA SER A 326 -48.12 19.17 -12.60
C SER A 326 -46.95 19.69 -11.77
N ILE A 327 -47.10 19.67 -10.44
CA ILE A 327 -46.03 19.95 -9.48
C ILE A 327 -46.00 18.80 -8.47
N PHE A 328 -44.81 18.26 -8.20
CA PHE A 328 -44.61 17.25 -7.16
C PHE A 328 -44.27 17.92 -5.83
N CYS A 329 -45.01 17.62 -4.76
CA CYS A 329 -44.79 18.17 -3.43
C CYS A 329 -44.28 17.06 -2.48
N ASN A 330 -43.10 17.26 -1.89
CA ASN A 330 -42.49 16.33 -0.95
C ASN A 330 -42.35 16.97 0.46
N PRO A 331 -43.43 16.97 1.28
CA PRO A 331 -43.39 17.55 2.61
C PRO A 331 -42.49 16.74 3.58
N LYS A 332 -41.85 17.43 4.54
CA LYS A 332 -40.94 16.82 5.54
C LYS A 332 -41.57 15.66 6.35
N ARG A 333 -42.89 15.58 6.43
CA ARG A 333 -43.64 14.43 6.93
C ARG A 333 -44.54 13.96 5.79
N PRO A 334 -44.48 12.67 5.37
CA PRO A 334 -45.35 12.15 4.31
C PRO A 334 -46.82 12.38 4.62
N ALA A 335 -47.57 12.91 3.66
CA ALA A 335 -49.00 13.18 3.80
C ALA A 335 -49.85 11.89 3.76
N PHE A 336 -49.32 10.82 3.17
CA PHE A 336 -49.95 9.52 3.02
C PHE A 336 -48.97 8.41 3.39
N LEU A 337 -49.48 7.34 3.98
CA LEU A 337 -48.79 6.07 4.19
C LEU A 337 -49.65 4.99 3.53
N GLY A 338 -49.04 4.10 2.74
CA GLY A 338 -49.73 3.03 2.04
C GLY A 338 -49.05 1.69 2.29
N ASP A 339 -49.81 0.60 2.16
CA ASP A 339 -49.30 -0.75 2.33
C ASP A 339 -48.52 -1.22 1.09
N SER A 340 -47.45 -1.97 1.33
CA SER A 340 -46.66 -2.65 0.30
C SER A 340 -47.16 -4.10 0.13
N PRO A 341 -47.07 -4.70 -1.08
CA PRO A 341 -47.24 -6.14 -1.22
C PRO A 341 -46.24 -6.89 -0.31
N ILE A 342 -46.74 -7.93 0.37
CA ILE A 342 -45.99 -8.66 1.41
C ILE A 342 -45.30 -9.91 0.83
N SER A 343 -45.84 -10.49 -0.25
CA SER A 343 -45.28 -11.67 -0.91
C SER A 343 -44.56 -11.32 -2.22
N LEU A 344 -43.56 -12.12 -2.59
CA LEU A 344 -42.83 -11.96 -3.84
C LEU A 344 -43.74 -12.07 -5.07
N ILE A 345 -44.76 -12.94 -5.03
CA ILE A 345 -45.68 -13.11 -6.16
C ILE A 345 -46.59 -11.88 -6.34
N ASP A 346 -47.00 -11.23 -5.25
CA ASP A 346 -47.79 -9.99 -5.31
C ASP A 346 -46.97 -8.81 -5.83
N VAL A 347 -45.69 -8.70 -5.44
CA VAL A 347 -44.74 -7.72 -6.01
C VAL A 347 -44.59 -7.94 -7.51
N LEU A 348 -44.37 -9.19 -7.95
CA LEU A 348 -44.22 -9.52 -9.38
C LEU A 348 -45.50 -9.23 -10.16
N ASN A 349 -46.68 -9.57 -9.63
CA ASN A 349 -47.98 -9.27 -10.25
C ASN A 349 -48.31 -7.76 -10.28
N GLN A 350 -47.81 -6.97 -9.33
CA GLN A 350 -47.91 -5.51 -9.37
C GLN A 350 -47.02 -4.93 -10.47
N LEU A 351 -45.73 -5.33 -10.49
CA LEU A 351 -44.78 -4.90 -11.51
C LEU A 351 -45.22 -5.31 -12.91
N GLN A 352 -45.73 -6.53 -13.11
CA GLN A 352 -46.22 -7.00 -14.41
C GLN A 352 -47.35 -6.11 -14.96
N ARG A 353 -48.28 -5.66 -14.12
CA ARG A 353 -49.34 -4.73 -14.53
C ARG A 353 -48.79 -3.39 -14.97
N TRP A 354 -47.83 -2.83 -14.23
CA TRP A 354 -47.15 -1.59 -14.61
C TRP A 354 -46.36 -1.72 -15.91
N VAL A 355 -45.67 -2.86 -16.12
CA VAL A 355 -44.94 -3.16 -17.36
C VAL A 355 -45.89 -3.21 -18.56
N ILE A 356 -46.97 -4.00 -18.47
CA ILE A 356 -47.95 -4.15 -19.55
C ILE A 356 -48.63 -2.80 -19.84
N GLY A 357 -49.06 -2.08 -18.80
CA GLY A 357 -49.69 -0.77 -18.94
C GLY A 357 -48.75 0.28 -19.54
N GLY A 358 -47.49 0.34 -19.10
CA GLY A 358 -46.48 1.25 -19.64
C GLY A 358 -46.24 1.02 -21.14
N LEU A 359 -46.12 -0.25 -21.55
CA LEU A 359 -45.98 -0.60 -22.98
C LEU A 359 -47.25 -0.30 -23.77
N GLN A 360 -48.45 -0.51 -23.20
CA GLN A 360 -49.72 -0.11 -23.82
C GLN A 360 -49.78 1.40 -24.09
N VAL A 361 -49.30 2.25 -23.18
CA VAL A 361 -49.18 3.70 -23.42
C VAL A 361 -48.10 4.02 -24.44
N GLY A 362 -46.93 3.35 -24.34
CA GLY A 362 -45.80 3.52 -25.25
C GLY A 362 -46.16 3.25 -26.72
N PHE A 363 -47.02 2.27 -26.98
CA PHE A 363 -47.46 1.86 -28.33
C PHE A 363 -48.87 2.34 -28.73
N CYS A 364 -49.56 3.14 -27.91
CA CYS A 364 -50.90 3.63 -28.27
C CYS A 364 -50.86 4.65 -29.43
N ARG A 365 -52.01 4.97 -30.05
CA ARG A 365 -52.09 5.97 -31.14
C ARG A 365 -51.54 7.36 -30.75
N PHE A 366 -51.47 7.68 -29.46
CA PHE A 366 -50.94 8.92 -28.91
C PHE A 366 -49.62 8.66 -28.16
N THR A 367 -48.63 8.01 -28.78
CA THR A 367 -47.38 7.65 -28.09
C THR A 367 -46.68 8.89 -27.49
N PRO A 368 -46.01 8.75 -26.34
CA PRO A 368 -45.20 9.84 -25.79
C PRO A 368 -44.08 10.33 -26.71
N ILE A 369 -43.50 9.45 -27.54
CA ILE A 369 -42.37 9.79 -28.40
C ILE A 369 -42.77 10.61 -29.63
N THR A 370 -43.96 10.42 -30.21
CA THR A 370 -44.42 11.24 -31.35
C THR A 370 -45.40 12.32 -30.92
N PHE A 371 -46.47 11.94 -30.21
CA PHE A 371 -47.52 12.88 -29.79
C PHE A 371 -47.11 13.68 -28.56
N GLY A 372 -46.47 13.04 -27.57
CA GLY A 372 -45.95 13.72 -26.39
C GLY A 372 -44.89 14.76 -26.74
N ILE A 373 -43.82 14.38 -27.44
CA ILE A 373 -42.77 15.33 -27.87
C ILE A 373 -43.35 16.54 -28.63
N LYS A 374 -44.34 16.31 -29.51
CA LYS A 374 -45.00 17.39 -30.26
C LYS A 374 -45.87 18.29 -29.38
N SER A 375 -46.57 17.75 -28.39
CA SER A 375 -47.58 18.49 -27.61
C SER A 375 -47.04 19.12 -26.30
N MET A 376 -46.05 18.51 -25.65
CA MET A 376 -45.45 18.98 -24.39
C MET A 376 -43.93 19.27 -24.49
N GLY A 377 -43.34 19.12 -25.67
CA GLY A 377 -41.91 19.37 -25.92
C GLY A 377 -41.02 18.14 -25.71
N PRO A 378 -39.79 18.16 -26.26
CA PRO A 378 -38.94 16.96 -26.36
C PRO A 378 -38.55 16.38 -25.00
N PHE A 379 -38.15 17.22 -24.03
CA PHE A 379 -37.73 16.73 -22.72
C PHE A 379 -38.85 15.97 -21.98
N MET A 380 -40.07 16.51 -22.00
CA MET A 380 -41.18 15.89 -21.28
C MET A 380 -41.75 14.69 -22.03
N GLY A 381 -41.84 14.76 -23.37
CA GLY A 381 -42.19 13.60 -24.20
C GLY A 381 -41.20 12.44 -24.06
N LEU A 382 -39.90 12.72 -24.01
CA LEU A 382 -38.85 11.72 -23.76
C LEU A 382 -38.92 11.15 -22.34
N ALA A 383 -39.23 11.95 -21.32
CA ALA A 383 -39.43 11.45 -19.95
C ALA A 383 -40.58 10.42 -19.89
N TYR A 384 -41.75 10.73 -20.46
CA TYR A 384 -42.85 9.77 -20.55
C TYR A 384 -42.49 8.55 -21.42
N THR A 385 -41.74 8.75 -22.51
CA THR A 385 -41.24 7.65 -23.37
C THR A 385 -40.34 6.69 -22.57
N HIS A 386 -39.42 7.22 -21.77
CA HIS A 386 -38.53 6.44 -20.92
C HIS A 386 -39.31 5.58 -19.91
N TYR A 387 -40.31 6.14 -19.23
CA TYR A 387 -41.16 5.37 -18.32
C TYR A 387 -41.97 4.27 -19.01
N CYS A 388 -42.45 4.50 -20.24
CA CYS A 388 -43.19 3.47 -21.00
C CYS A 388 -42.31 2.28 -21.40
N PHE A 389 -41.05 2.54 -21.77
CA PHE A 389 -40.16 1.55 -22.37
C PHE A 389 -39.03 1.05 -21.46
N TRP A 390 -38.89 1.58 -20.24
CA TRP A 390 -37.99 1.03 -19.20
C TRP A 390 -38.07 -0.50 -19.06
N PRO A 391 -39.26 -1.15 -19.10
CA PRO A 391 -39.33 -2.60 -18.98
C PRO A 391 -38.57 -3.39 -20.04
N ILE A 392 -38.33 -2.81 -21.23
CA ILE A 392 -37.63 -3.48 -22.35
C ILE A 392 -36.18 -3.85 -21.97
N TRP A 393 -35.58 -3.17 -20.99
CA TRP A 393 -34.26 -3.53 -20.44
C TRP A 393 -34.20 -4.96 -19.86
N CYS A 394 -35.33 -5.62 -19.57
CA CYS A 394 -35.32 -7.03 -19.19
C CYS A 394 -34.73 -7.93 -20.29
N ILE A 395 -34.93 -7.59 -21.58
CA ILE A 395 -34.44 -8.38 -22.72
C ILE A 395 -32.90 -8.44 -22.74
N PRO A 396 -32.13 -7.33 -22.80
CA PRO A 396 -30.68 -7.40 -22.74
C PRO A 396 -30.17 -7.99 -21.43
N ILE A 397 -30.82 -7.76 -20.29
CA ILE A 397 -30.45 -8.41 -19.01
C ILE A 397 -30.58 -9.93 -19.10
N THR A 398 -31.69 -10.45 -19.64
CA THR A 398 -31.88 -11.89 -19.87
C THR A 398 -30.86 -12.43 -20.87
N ILE A 399 -30.57 -11.71 -21.96
CA ILE A 399 -29.53 -12.10 -22.93
C ILE A 399 -28.17 -12.19 -22.21
N TYR A 400 -27.73 -11.16 -21.49
CA TYR A 400 -26.46 -11.22 -20.74
C TYR A 400 -26.43 -12.30 -19.65
N ALA A 401 -27.58 -12.67 -19.07
CA ALA A 401 -27.68 -13.68 -18.03
C ALA A 401 -27.64 -15.13 -18.55
N PHE A 402 -27.89 -15.39 -19.84
CA PHE A 402 -27.92 -16.73 -20.43
C PHE A 402 -26.95 -16.94 -21.61
N LEU A 403 -26.58 -15.88 -22.33
CA LEU A 403 -25.69 -15.94 -23.50
C LEU A 403 -24.28 -16.45 -23.16
N PRO A 404 -23.63 -16.08 -22.04
CA PRO A 404 -22.34 -16.65 -21.62
C PRO A 404 -22.41 -18.15 -21.30
N GLN A 405 -23.53 -18.64 -20.78
CA GLN A 405 -23.72 -20.05 -20.41
C GLN A 405 -24.03 -20.89 -21.65
N LEU A 406 -24.83 -20.36 -22.58
CA LEU A 406 -25.03 -20.96 -23.92
C LEU A 406 -23.74 -20.96 -24.74
N ALA A 407 -22.90 -19.92 -24.63
CA ALA A 407 -21.55 -19.85 -25.19
C ALA A 407 -20.65 -20.98 -24.65
N LEU A 408 -20.58 -21.11 -23.32
CA LEU A 408 -19.80 -22.15 -22.63
C LEU A 408 -20.27 -23.57 -22.98
N LEU A 409 -21.58 -23.83 -22.99
CA LEU A 409 -22.14 -25.15 -23.28
C LEU A 409 -21.94 -25.60 -24.73
N ASN A 410 -21.82 -24.67 -25.68
CA ASN A 410 -21.65 -24.97 -27.11
C ASN A 410 -20.23 -24.68 -27.64
N GLY A 411 -19.30 -24.23 -26.78
CA GLY A 411 -17.93 -23.87 -27.17
C GLY A 411 -17.82 -22.64 -28.09
N LEU A 412 -18.86 -21.81 -28.16
CA LEU A 412 -18.94 -20.64 -29.05
C LEU A 412 -18.44 -19.38 -28.33
N SER A 413 -17.39 -18.70 -28.81
CA SER A 413 -16.93 -17.44 -28.20
C SER A 413 -17.72 -16.23 -28.74
N ILE A 414 -18.47 -15.54 -27.88
CA ILE A 414 -19.44 -14.49 -28.29
C ILE A 414 -18.89 -13.06 -28.06
N PHE A 415 -17.56 -12.90 -28.01
CA PHE A 415 -16.90 -11.59 -28.11
C PHE A 415 -15.80 -11.62 -29.20
N PRO A 416 -15.46 -10.48 -29.84
CA PRO A 416 -14.73 -10.47 -31.10
C PRO A 416 -13.31 -11.04 -31.01
N LYS A 417 -13.17 -12.31 -31.38
CA LYS A 417 -11.90 -13.05 -31.44
C LYS A 417 -10.87 -12.47 -32.42
N ILE A 418 -11.20 -11.43 -33.19
CA ILE A 418 -10.31 -10.86 -34.22
C ILE A 418 -9.06 -10.23 -33.58
N MET A 419 -9.17 -9.56 -32.43
CA MET A 419 -7.99 -8.96 -31.79
C MET A 419 -7.10 -10.02 -31.11
N TYR A 420 -7.71 -11.02 -30.47
CA TYR A 420 -6.98 -12.10 -29.80
C TYR A 420 -6.38 -13.10 -30.80
N GLU A 421 -7.09 -13.53 -31.85
CA GLU A 421 -6.54 -14.45 -32.85
C GLU A 421 -5.53 -13.75 -33.77
N ASN A 422 -5.65 -12.45 -34.08
CA ASN A 422 -4.58 -11.74 -34.80
C ASN A 422 -3.33 -11.53 -33.93
N MET A 423 -3.51 -11.20 -32.65
CA MET A 423 -2.39 -11.13 -31.69
C MET A 423 -1.75 -12.51 -31.52
N LYS A 424 -2.55 -13.57 -31.39
CA LYS A 424 -2.08 -14.94 -31.23
C LYS A 424 -1.37 -15.44 -32.50
N ALA A 425 -1.91 -15.22 -33.69
CA ALA A 425 -1.27 -15.58 -34.95
C ALA A 425 0.03 -14.78 -35.19
N ARG A 426 0.08 -13.50 -34.77
CA ARG A 426 1.33 -12.71 -34.76
C ARG A 426 2.34 -13.26 -33.76
N VAL A 427 1.92 -13.55 -32.52
CA VAL A 427 2.76 -14.15 -31.47
C VAL A 427 3.27 -15.54 -31.91
N GLU A 428 2.44 -16.38 -32.52
CA GLU A 428 2.83 -17.69 -33.07
C GLU A 428 3.79 -17.53 -34.26
N THR A 429 3.56 -16.58 -35.18
CA THR A 429 4.51 -16.28 -36.27
C THR A 429 5.85 -15.74 -35.76
N VAL A 430 5.86 -14.97 -34.66
CA VAL A 430 7.06 -14.45 -34.02
C VAL A 430 7.78 -15.52 -33.18
N LEU A 431 7.04 -16.43 -32.56
CA LEU A 431 7.59 -17.61 -31.88
C LEU A 431 8.21 -18.61 -32.88
N GLU A 432 7.63 -18.79 -34.06
CA GLU A 432 8.18 -19.66 -35.11
C GLU A 432 9.41 -19.05 -35.82
N LYS A 433 9.53 -17.71 -35.89
CA LYS A 433 10.62 -17.02 -36.62
C LYS A 433 11.70 -16.41 -35.74
N GLY A 434 11.44 -16.23 -34.45
CA GLY A 434 12.42 -15.81 -33.44
C GLY A 434 12.90 -14.35 -33.50
N LYS A 435 12.53 -13.52 -34.50
CA LYS A 435 12.85 -12.08 -34.62
C LYS A 435 11.74 -11.29 -35.33
N VAL A 436 11.65 -9.99 -35.04
CA VAL A 436 10.76 -9.01 -35.71
C VAL A 436 11.59 -7.99 -36.50
N GLN A 437 11.05 -7.49 -37.62
CA GLN A 437 11.75 -6.59 -38.55
C GLN A 437 11.70 -5.12 -38.12
N GLU A 438 12.70 -4.37 -38.57
CA GLU A 438 13.07 -3.02 -38.08
C GLU A 438 12.05 -1.90 -38.34
N GLU A 439 10.91 -2.16 -38.97
CA GLU A 439 10.03 -1.13 -39.58
C GLU A 439 8.99 -0.47 -38.62
N TYR A 440 8.73 -1.02 -37.43
CA TYR A 440 7.52 -0.68 -36.63
C TYR A 440 7.72 0.04 -35.27
N ILE A 441 8.67 0.96 -35.18
CA ILE A 441 8.89 1.86 -34.01
C ILE A 441 8.96 3.30 -34.55
N THR A 442 8.21 4.26 -33.99
CA THR A 442 8.02 5.58 -34.62
C THR A 442 9.13 6.58 -34.30
N GLU A 443 9.71 6.51 -33.10
CA GLU A 443 10.87 7.33 -32.73
C GLU A 443 12.17 6.50 -32.77
N GLU A 444 13.13 6.97 -33.59
CA GLU A 444 14.45 6.34 -33.77
C GLU A 444 15.24 6.24 -32.45
N ILE A 445 15.00 7.16 -31.52
CA ILE A 445 15.63 7.21 -30.20
C ILE A 445 15.16 6.04 -29.32
N GLU A 446 13.86 5.80 -29.23
CA GLU A 446 13.31 4.68 -28.46
C GLU A 446 13.79 3.33 -29.03
N ARG A 447 13.80 3.23 -30.37
CA ARG A 447 14.37 2.11 -31.14
C ARG A 447 15.81 1.77 -30.71
N ARG A 448 16.65 2.80 -30.64
CA ARG A 448 18.08 2.72 -30.32
C ARG A 448 18.37 2.44 -28.83
N ILE A 449 17.49 2.86 -27.94
CA ILE A 449 17.59 2.57 -26.51
C ILE A 449 17.17 1.12 -26.23
N LEU A 450 16.03 0.70 -26.78
CA LEU A 450 15.45 -0.62 -26.53
C LEU A 450 16.25 -1.77 -27.18
N SER A 451 16.99 -1.51 -28.26
CA SER A 451 17.87 -2.49 -28.93
C SER A 451 19.07 -2.96 -28.09
N LYS A 452 19.30 -2.38 -26.90
CA LYS A 452 20.32 -2.84 -25.93
C LYS A 452 19.96 -4.20 -25.30
N TRP A 453 18.69 -4.59 -25.31
CA TRP A 453 18.21 -5.89 -24.84
C TRP A 453 18.36 -6.96 -25.93
N THR A 454 19.54 -7.56 -26.00
CA THR A 454 19.87 -8.64 -26.96
C THR A 454 19.48 -10.03 -26.42
N ASP A 455 19.51 -11.05 -27.28
CA ASP A 455 19.20 -12.46 -26.96
C ASP A 455 19.99 -13.03 -25.75
N GLY A 456 21.13 -12.43 -25.38
CA GLY A 456 21.94 -12.81 -24.22
C GLY A 456 21.66 -12.04 -22.92
N PHE A 457 20.80 -11.01 -22.95
CA PHE A 457 20.52 -10.16 -21.80
C PHE A 457 19.60 -10.90 -20.80
N THR A 458 20.06 -11.13 -19.57
CA THR A 458 19.27 -11.79 -18.51
C THR A 458 19.40 -11.03 -17.19
N ASN A 459 18.42 -11.13 -16.28
CA ASN A 459 18.45 -10.43 -14.98
C ASN A 459 19.59 -10.85 -14.01
N GLN A 460 20.44 -11.81 -14.40
CA GLN A 460 21.67 -12.21 -13.70
C GLN A 460 22.95 -11.91 -14.48
N ASP A 461 22.85 -11.55 -15.76
CA ASP A 461 23.97 -11.43 -16.70
C ASP A 461 23.61 -10.41 -17.79
N HIS A 462 24.09 -9.17 -17.63
CA HIS A 462 23.87 -8.07 -18.56
C HIS A 462 24.84 -6.89 -18.31
N PRO A 463 25.22 -6.12 -19.34
CA PRO A 463 26.00 -4.91 -19.17
C PRO A 463 25.23 -3.82 -18.42
N ALA A 464 25.94 -2.82 -17.90
CA ALA A 464 25.32 -1.62 -17.32
C ALA A 464 24.59 -0.81 -18.42
N VAL A 465 23.33 -0.46 -18.17
CA VAL A 465 22.51 0.42 -19.02
C VAL A 465 22.24 1.72 -18.26
N ILE A 466 22.62 2.85 -18.85
CA ILE A 466 22.41 4.18 -18.26
C ILE A 466 21.80 5.06 -19.34
N GLU A 467 20.62 5.63 -19.06
CA GLU A 467 19.90 6.50 -19.98
C GLU A 467 19.51 7.80 -19.29
N VAL A 468 19.78 8.94 -19.95
CA VAL A 468 19.28 10.25 -19.52
C VAL A 468 18.01 10.53 -20.30
N LEU A 469 16.86 10.19 -19.72
CA LEU A 469 15.53 10.35 -20.34
C LEU A 469 15.08 11.82 -20.36
N LEU A 470 15.48 12.60 -19.35
CA LEU A 470 15.32 14.06 -19.33
C LEU A 470 16.62 14.73 -18.87
N GLU A 471 17.02 15.79 -19.58
CA GLU A 471 18.08 16.71 -19.18
C GLU A 471 17.48 18.11 -19.01
N GLY A 472 17.39 18.60 -17.76
CA GLY A 472 16.62 19.81 -17.41
C GLY A 472 17.16 21.13 -17.98
N SER A 473 18.39 21.13 -18.49
CA SER A 473 18.97 22.24 -19.25
C SER A 473 18.41 22.34 -20.69
N LYS A 474 17.84 21.24 -21.22
CA LYS A 474 17.31 21.10 -22.59
C LYS A 474 15.80 20.89 -22.62
N ASN A 475 15.30 19.97 -21.79
CA ASN A 475 13.90 19.55 -21.80
C ASN A 475 13.03 20.51 -20.99
N ARG A 476 11.96 20.99 -21.63
CA ARG A 476 10.94 21.86 -21.02
C ARG A 476 9.57 21.23 -21.12
N ASP A 477 8.68 21.61 -20.21
CA ASP A 477 7.29 21.20 -20.20
C ASP A 477 6.41 22.06 -21.13
N ILE A 478 5.12 21.71 -21.26
CA ILE A 478 4.17 22.43 -22.14
C ILE A 478 3.95 23.91 -21.76
N THR A 479 4.52 24.37 -20.65
CA THR A 479 4.50 25.78 -20.20
C THR A 479 5.87 26.45 -20.30
N ASP A 480 6.79 25.89 -21.08
CA ASP A 480 8.18 26.35 -21.28
C ASP A 480 9.04 26.40 -20.00
N HIS A 481 8.66 25.69 -18.94
CA HIS A 481 9.49 25.58 -17.73
C HIS A 481 10.44 24.38 -17.83
N SER A 482 11.68 24.53 -17.36
CA SER A 482 12.64 23.42 -17.24
C SER A 482 12.08 22.27 -16.40
N MET A 483 12.27 21.04 -16.85
CA MET A 483 11.93 19.84 -16.09
C MET A 483 13.13 19.34 -15.26
N PRO A 484 12.91 18.55 -14.18
CA PRO A 484 13.99 17.83 -13.50
C PRO A 484 14.78 16.91 -14.43
N ASN A 485 16.05 16.64 -14.10
CA ASN A 485 16.77 15.56 -14.78
C ASN A 485 16.12 14.21 -14.42
N PHE A 486 16.07 13.28 -15.38
CA PHE A 486 15.60 11.92 -15.16
C PHE A 486 16.59 10.93 -15.74
N ILE A 487 17.20 10.12 -14.88
CA ILE A 487 18.25 9.17 -15.24
C ILE A 487 17.80 7.75 -14.84
N TYR A 488 17.71 6.87 -15.82
CA TYR A 488 17.55 5.43 -15.61
C TYR A 488 18.92 4.77 -15.49
N VAL A 489 19.08 3.88 -14.51
CA VAL A 489 20.32 3.16 -14.21
C VAL A 489 20.00 1.68 -13.97
N SER A 490 20.47 0.80 -14.84
CA SER A 490 20.63 -0.62 -14.52
C SER A 490 22.11 -0.93 -14.45
N ARG A 491 22.57 -1.42 -13.29
CA ARG A 491 23.97 -1.75 -13.07
C ARG A 491 24.39 -2.98 -13.87
N GLU A 492 25.69 -3.15 -14.12
CA GLU A 492 26.16 -4.40 -14.70
C GLU A 492 25.90 -5.57 -13.73
N LYS A 493 25.36 -6.67 -14.26
CA LYS A 493 25.26 -7.94 -13.55
C LYS A 493 26.04 -9.00 -14.29
N SER A 494 26.67 -9.89 -13.52
CA SER A 494 27.29 -11.10 -14.03
C SER A 494 27.11 -12.23 -13.04
N ARG A 495 26.93 -13.45 -13.54
CA ARG A 495 26.78 -14.69 -12.76
C ARG A 495 27.99 -15.02 -11.88
N THR A 496 29.15 -14.41 -12.18
CA THR A 496 30.42 -14.62 -11.46
C THR A 496 30.66 -13.64 -10.31
N SER A 497 29.84 -12.59 -10.20
CA SER A 497 30.04 -11.48 -9.26
C SER A 497 28.91 -11.40 -8.23
N THR A 498 29.20 -10.90 -7.03
CA THR A 498 28.22 -10.72 -5.95
C THR A 498 27.65 -9.31 -5.93
N HIS A 499 26.32 -9.18 -5.92
CA HIS A 499 25.65 -7.89 -6.18
C HIS A 499 25.11 -7.17 -4.94
N ASN A 500 25.20 -7.74 -3.74
CA ASN A 500 24.81 -7.07 -2.47
C ASN A 500 23.38 -6.46 -2.44
N PHE A 501 22.44 -6.98 -3.24
CA PHE A 501 21.02 -6.56 -3.29
C PHE A 501 20.86 -5.02 -3.40
N LYS A 502 19.89 -4.44 -2.68
CA LYS A 502 19.56 -3.00 -2.66
C LYS A 502 20.75 -2.12 -2.25
N SER A 503 21.56 -2.56 -1.28
CA SER A 503 22.77 -1.82 -0.86
C SER A 503 23.75 -1.57 -2.00
N GLY A 504 23.96 -2.55 -2.88
CA GLY A 504 24.82 -2.42 -4.05
C GLY A 504 24.20 -1.55 -5.15
N ALA A 505 22.88 -1.62 -5.35
CA ALA A 505 22.17 -0.74 -6.30
C ALA A 505 22.26 0.73 -5.87
N LEU A 506 22.06 1.01 -4.59
CA LEU A 506 22.23 2.34 -3.99
C LEU A 506 23.68 2.85 -4.10
N ASN A 507 24.68 1.97 -3.94
CA ASN A 507 26.09 2.33 -4.11
C ASN A 507 26.45 2.62 -5.57
N VAL A 508 25.90 1.86 -6.54
CA VAL A 508 26.06 2.18 -7.96
C VAL A 508 25.41 3.54 -8.29
N MET A 509 24.18 3.80 -7.82
CA MET A 509 23.56 5.12 -8.00
C MET A 509 24.40 6.24 -7.37
N LEU A 510 24.91 6.05 -6.15
CA LEU A 510 25.76 7.05 -5.48
C LEU A 510 26.98 7.44 -6.33
N ARG A 511 27.60 6.46 -7.00
CA ARG A 511 28.72 6.69 -7.94
C ARG A 511 28.29 7.32 -9.25
N VAL A 512 27.28 6.78 -9.93
CA VAL A 512 26.77 7.30 -11.23
C VAL A 512 26.28 8.74 -11.09
N SER A 513 25.55 9.04 -10.02
CA SER A 513 25.14 10.41 -9.72
C SER A 513 26.35 11.32 -9.44
N ALA A 514 27.41 10.84 -8.77
CA ALA A 514 28.62 11.64 -8.54
C ALA A 514 29.36 12.03 -9.83
N THR A 515 29.21 11.27 -10.93
CA THR A 515 29.81 11.63 -12.23
C THR A 515 28.95 12.62 -13.03
N MET A 516 27.66 12.77 -12.68
CA MET A 516 26.67 13.52 -13.47
C MET A 516 26.21 14.82 -12.79
N THR A 517 25.77 14.75 -11.53
CA THR A 517 25.13 15.87 -10.81
C THR A 517 25.82 16.17 -9.49
N ASN A 518 26.34 15.12 -8.83
CA ASN A 518 27.01 15.12 -7.54
C ASN A 518 26.31 15.98 -6.46
N ALA A 519 24.98 15.89 -6.36
CA ALA A 519 24.23 16.79 -5.49
C ALA A 519 24.59 16.57 -4.01
N PRO A 520 24.76 17.64 -3.20
CA PRO A 520 25.17 17.50 -1.80
C PRO A 520 24.07 16.88 -0.93
N ILE A 521 22.82 16.87 -1.38
CA ILE A 521 21.69 16.22 -0.71
C ILE A 521 21.17 15.07 -1.57
N ILE A 522 20.91 13.93 -0.93
CA ILE A 522 20.36 12.73 -1.58
C ILE A 522 19.11 12.29 -0.81
N LEU A 523 17.94 12.29 -1.44
CA LEU A 523 16.74 11.63 -0.94
C LEU A 523 16.76 10.17 -1.37
N ASN A 524 16.78 9.22 -0.42
CA ASN A 524 16.45 7.83 -0.74
C ASN A 524 14.96 7.55 -0.49
N ILE A 525 14.30 6.92 -1.48
CA ILE A 525 12.89 6.53 -1.41
C ILE A 525 12.64 5.21 -2.16
N ASP A 526 11.72 4.39 -1.67
CA ASP A 526 11.40 3.09 -2.28
C ASP A 526 10.33 3.22 -3.36
N CYS A 527 10.28 2.31 -4.33
CA CYS A 527 9.38 2.41 -5.48
C CYS A 527 7.88 2.40 -5.12
N ASP A 528 7.52 1.84 -3.96
CA ASP A 528 6.17 1.80 -3.38
C ASP A 528 5.91 2.88 -2.31
N MET A 529 6.78 3.90 -2.24
CA MET A 529 6.65 5.07 -1.37
C MET A 529 6.63 6.35 -2.20
N TYR A 530 5.49 7.04 -2.26
CA TYR A 530 5.37 8.32 -2.97
C TYR A 530 5.40 9.51 -2.01
N SER A 531 5.72 10.69 -2.57
CA SER A 531 5.71 11.94 -1.81
C SER A 531 4.31 12.56 -1.77
N ASN A 532 3.85 12.84 -0.55
CA ASN A 532 2.50 13.34 -0.26
C ASN A 532 2.49 14.81 0.17
N ASP A 533 3.65 15.42 0.45
CA ASP A 533 3.77 16.87 0.69
C ASP A 533 4.86 17.47 -0.23
N PRO A 534 4.51 18.35 -1.18
CA PRO A 534 5.48 18.96 -2.10
C PRO A 534 6.52 19.85 -1.40
N GLN A 535 6.28 20.28 -0.16
CA GLN A 535 7.23 21.07 0.64
C GLN A 535 8.22 20.20 1.43
N THR A 536 8.16 18.87 1.32
CA THR A 536 9.05 17.94 2.05
C THR A 536 10.55 18.28 1.94
N PRO A 537 11.12 18.65 0.77
CA PRO A 537 12.52 19.06 0.68
C PRO A 537 12.82 20.32 1.49
N LEU A 538 11.89 21.28 1.55
CA LEU A 538 12.01 22.49 2.35
C LEU A 538 12.02 22.16 3.86
N ARG A 539 11.17 21.21 4.29
CA ARG A 539 11.19 20.68 5.67
C ARG A 539 12.55 20.06 6.02
N ALA A 540 13.16 19.31 5.11
CA ALA A 540 14.50 18.76 5.29
C ALA A 540 15.59 19.85 5.32
N LEU A 541 15.51 20.86 4.45
CA LEU A 541 16.44 22.00 4.42
C LEU A 541 16.46 22.79 5.73
N CYS A 542 15.34 22.87 6.47
CA CYS A 542 15.29 23.52 7.78
C CYS A 542 16.33 22.99 8.77
N TYR A 543 16.68 21.69 8.66
CA TYR A 543 17.70 21.05 9.49
C TYR A 543 19.07 20.98 8.81
N LEU A 544 19.11 20.69 7.50
CA LEU A 544 20.36 20.56 6.73
C LEU A 544 21.10 21.90 6.55
N LEU A 545 20.39 23.03 6.61
CA LEU A 545 20.97 24.37 6.53
C LEU A 545 21.22 25.03 7.90
N ASP A 546 20.78 24.44 9.02
CA ASP A 546 21.07 24.97 10.36
C ASP A 546 22.60 24.99 10.60
N PRO A 547 23.24 26.16 10.80
CA PRO A 547 24.68 26.26 11.03
C PRO A 547 25.20 25.44 12.22
N LYS A 548 24.33 25.13 13.20
CA LYS A 548 24.66 24.32 14.39
C LYS A 548 24.65 22.81 14.10
N LEU A 549 23.91 22.35 13.09
CA LEU A 549 23.72 20.94 12.77
C LEU A 549 24.49 20.51 11.53
N LYS A 550 24.60 21.38 10.51
CA LYS A 550 25.12 21.08 9.17
C LYS A 550 26.44 20.30 9.13
N SER A 551 27.39 20.59 10.03
CA SER A 551 28.70 19.93 10.08
C SER A 551 28.71 18.53 10.72
N GLN A 552 27.64 18.14 11.42
CA GLN A 552 27.51 16.86 12.11
C GLN A 552 26.28 16.06 11.67
N LEU A 553 25.41 16.61 10.84
CA LEU A 553 24.18 15.99 10.37
C LEU A 553 24.43 15.13 9.13
N ALA A 554 24.26 13.81 9.27
CA ALA A 554 24.31 12.87 8.15
C ALA A 554 22.98 12.74 7.42
N TYR A 555 21.85 12.72 8.14
CA TYR A 555 20.54 12.57 7.51
C TYR A 555 19.34 13.06 8.33
N VAL A 556 18.28 13.45 7.63
CA VAL A 556 16.94 13.73 8.17
C VAL A 556 16.01 12.58 7.75
N GLN A 557 15.50 11.84 8.73
CA GLN A 557 14.59 10.71 8.55
C GLN A 557 13.14 11.15 8.79
N PHE A 558 12.24 10.85 7.85
CA PHE A 558 10.81 11.02 8.00
C PHE A 558 10.13 9.69 8.40
N PRO A 559 8.95 9.71 9.05
CA PRO A 559 8.20 8.50 9.35
C PRO A 559 7.71 7.81 8.07
N GLN A 560 7.70 6.47 8.08
CA GLN A 560 6.96 5.68 7.11
C GLN A 560 5.49 5.60 7.52
N MET A 561 4.59 5.92 6.59
CA MET A 561 3.15 6.00 6.83
C MET A 561 2.42 5.27 5.69
N PHE A 562 1.41 4.47 6.02
CA PHE A 562 0.73 3.61 5.05
C PHE A 562 -0.78 3.87 5.08
N PRO A 563 -1.39 4.51 4.06
CA PRO A 563 -2.80 4.86 4.08
C PRO A 563 -3.73 3.67 3.83
N GLY A 564 -3.22 2.57 3.25
CA GLY A 564 -3.97 1.33 3.01
C GLY A 564 -4.16 0.43 4.24
N ILE A 565 -3.73 0.86 5.43
CA ILE A 565 -3.96 0.09 6.67
C ILE A 565 -5.44 0.16 7.05
N ASN A 566 -6.02 -0.98 7.43
CA ASN A 566 -7.41 -1.04 7.86
C ASN A 566 -7.64 -0.27 9.18
N LYS A 567 -8.90 0.07 9.49
CA LYS A 567 -9.27 0.92 10.62
C LYS A 567 -8.64 0.53 11.97
N ASP A 568 -8.48 -0.77 12.20
CA ASP A 568 -8.11 -1.36 13.48
C ASP A 568 -6.64 -1.82 13.53
N ASP A 569 -5.86 -1.58 12.47
CA ASP A 569 -4.50 -2.09 12.23
C ASP A 569 -4.33 -3.57 12.61
N THR A 570 -5.12 -4.45 11.99
CA THR A 570 -5.23 -5.88 12.35
C THR A 570 -3.88 -6.59 12.46
N TYR A 571 -2.93 -6.29 11.56
CA TYR A 571 -1.60 -6.89 11.55
C TYR A 571 -0.50 -5.98 12.16
N SER A 572 -0.88 -4.88 12.82
CA SER A 572 0.04 -3.90 13.42
C SER A 572 1.08 -3.34 12.42
N CYS A 573 0.70 -3.22 11.14
CA CYS A 573 1.57 -2.82 10.05
C CYS A 573 1.81 -1.30 9.99
N ALA A 574 1.14 -0.50 10.82
CA ALA A 574 1.56 0.89 11.00
C ALA A 574 2.96 0.97 11.63
N TYR A 575 3.44 -0.13 12.25
CA TYR A 575 4.76 -0.24 12.88
C TYR A 575 5.06 0.98 13.76
N LYS A 576 4.04 1.42 14.52
CA LYS A 576 4.00 2.72 15.19
C LYS A 576 5.20 2.93 16.13
N ARG A 577 5.67 1.88 16.80
CA ARG A 577 6.88 1.94 17.64
C ARG A 577 8.15 2.29 16.84
N PRO A 578 8.66 1.45 15.91
CA PRO A 578 9.88 1.76 15.18
C PRO A 578 9.78 2.97 14.22
N PHE A 579 8.61 3.32 13.69
CA PHE A 579 8.48 4.39 12.69
C PHE A 579 7.99 5.75 13.21
N GLN A 580 7.37 5.81 14.39
CA GLN A 580 6.85 7.07 14.97
C GLN A 580 7.32 7.31 16.40
N ILE A 581 7.16 6.33 17.31
CA ILE A 581 7.38 6.53 18.75
C ILE A 581 8.88 6.51 19.11
N ASN A 582 9.56 5.39 18.81
CA ASN A 582 10.97 5.20 19.15
C ASN A 582 11.92 6.25 18.51
N PRO A 583 11.70 6.70 17.25
CA PRO A 583 12.47 7.78 16.65
C PRO A 583 12.50 9.09 17.46
N MET A 584 11.41 9.46 18.15
CA MET A 584 11.37 10.68 18.98
C MET A 584 12.23 10.58 20.24
N GLY A 585 12.45 9.36 20.76
CA GLY A 585 13.40 9.09 21.84
C GLY A 585 14.85 9.12 21.35
N LEU A 586 15.11 8.54 20.19
CA LEU A 586 16.43 8.56 19.55
C LEU A 586 16.87 9.97 19.15
N ASP A 587 15.92 10.81 18.69
CA ASP A 587 16.17 12.20 18.30
C ASP A 587 16.60 13.11 19.46
N GLY A 588 16.21 12.76 20.70
CA GLY A 588 16.72 13.41 21.91
C GLY A 588 18.11 12.92 22.34
N LEU A 589 18.68 11.93 21.66
CA LEU A 589 20.03 11.42 21.89
C LEU A 589 20.97 11.88 20.76
N SER A 590 21.13 11.08 19.70
CA SER A 590 21.99 11.37 18.55
C SER A 590 21.26 11.32 17.20
N GLY A 591 19.94 11.11 17.21
CA GLY A 591 19.11 10.99 16.01
C GLY A 591 18.55 9.58 15.79
N PRO A 592 17.45 9.45 15.04
CA PRO A 592 16.84 8.17 14.69
C PRO A 592 17.77 7.32 13.80
N ASN A 593 17.60 6.01 13.83
CA ASN A 593 18.22 5.13 12.84
C ASN A 593 17.62 5.36 11.45
N TYR A 594 18.40 5.09 10.42
CA TYR A 594 17.91 4.99 9.04
C TYR A 594 16.99 3.76 8.92
N ILE A 595 15.85 3.92 8.22
CA ILE A 595 14.81 2.89 8.02
C ILE A 595 14.51 2.62 6.53
N GLY A 596 15.46 2.88 5.64
CA GLY A 596 15.43 2.34 4.27
C GLY A 596 14.71 3.16 3.21
N THR A 597 13.91 4.17 3.60
CA THR A 597 13.15 5.06 2.69
C THR A 597 12.83 6.39 3.40
N GLY A 598 12.38 7.41 2.65
CA GLY A 598 11.96 8.72 3.18
C GLY A 598 13.05 9.48 3.91
N CYS A 599 14.30 9.39 3.44
CA CYS A 599 15.48 9.86 4.18
C CYS A 599 16.36 10.78 3.32
N PHE A 600 16.61 12.01 3.79
CA PHE A 600 17.48 12.99 3.14
C PHE A 600 18.87 12.94 3.75
N PHE A 601 19.84 12.40 3.02
CA PHE A 601 21.25 12.33 3.38
C PHE A 601 22.03 13.56 2.92
N ASN A 602 22.99 13.98 3.74
CA ASN A 602 24.16 14.74 3.30
C ASN A 602 25.12 13.76 2.60
N ARG A 603 25.42 13.99 1.32
CA ARG A 603 26.31 13.13 0.51
C ARG A 603 27.65 12.85 1.20
N GLN A 604 28.20 13.82 1.92
CA GLN A 604 29.48 13.69 2.63
C GLN A 604 29.48 12.55 3.67
N ALA A 605 28.32 12.19 4.25
CA ALA A 605 28.23 11.14 5.25
C ALA A 605 28.63 9.75 4.72
N PHE A 606 28.41 9.49 3.43
CA PHE A 606 28.83 8.25 2.79
C PHE A 606 30.34 8.11 2.66
N PHE A 607 31.11 9.19 2.84
CA PHE A 607 32.57 9.22 2.64
C PHE A 607 33.33 9.37 3.98
N GLY A 608 32.93 8.65 5.02
CA GLY A 608 33.70 8.60 6.28
C GLY A 608 32.99 9.23 7.48
N GLY A 609 33.74 9.81 8.40
CA GLY A 609 33.22 10.54 9.57
C GLY A 609 33.22 12.05 9.34
N PRO A 610 32.48 12.84 10.15
CA PRO A 610 32.37 14.30 9.96
C PRO A 610 33.72 15.02 10.09
N SER A 611 34.67 14.45 10.83
CA SER A 611 36.03 14.98 11.02
C SER A 611 37.10 14.25 10.17
N THR A 612 36.74 13.22 9.41
CA THR A 612 37.71 12.37 8.69
C THR A 612 37.06 11.80 7.44
N ILE A 613 37.23 12.51 6.34
CA ILE A 613 36.67 12.15 5.03
C ILE A 613 37.59 11.13 4.36
N THR A 614 37.01 10.01 3.94
CA THR A 614 37.63 8.97 3.13
C THR A 614 37.57 9.37 1.65
N THR A 615 38.72 9.62 1.04
CA THR A 615 38.79 9.88 -0.40
C THR A 615 38.47 8.62 -1.22
N PRO A 616 37.58 8.70 -2.22
CA PRO A 616 37.35 7.61 -3.16
C PRO A 616 38.55 7.43 -4.12
N GLU A 617 38.61 6.28 -4.76
CA GLU A 617 39.67 5.85 -5.67
C GLU A 617 39.73 6.69 -6.96
N ILE A 618 38.59 7.27 -7.36
CA ILE A 618 38.44 8.21 -8.47
C ILE A 618 38.04 9.56 -7.88
N SER A 619 38.84 10.60 -8.09
CA SER A 619 38.64 11.92 -7.45
C SER A 619 37.32 12.60 -7.85
N GLN A 620 36.82 12.35 -9.06
CA GLN A 620 35.51 12.82 -9.54
C GLN A 620 34.34 12.29 -8.70
N LEU A 621 34.50 11.16 -7.99
CA LEU A 621 33.46 10.61 -7.11
C LEU A 621 33.43 11.27 -5.72
N GLY A 622 34.32 12.23 -5.45
CA GLY A 622 34.41 12.89 -4.14
C GLY A 622 33.19 13.78 -3.86
N PRO A 623 32.72 13.89 -2.60
CA PRO A 623 31.54 14.67 -2.22
C PRO A 623 31.70 16.20 -2.38
N HIS A 624 32.90 16.66 -2.78
CA HIS A 624 33.23 18.06 -3.04
C HIS A 624 33.70 18.31 -4.48
N HIS A 625 33.63 17.30 -5.36
CA HIS A 625 33.90 17.48 -6.78
C HIS A 625 32.76 18.27 -7.44
N VAL A 626 33.10 19.33 -8.17
CA VAL A 626 32.15 20.09 -8.99
C VAL A 626 32.14 19.47 -10.38
N VAL A 627 30.97 19.00 -10.83
CA VAL A 627 30.79 18.49 -12.18
C VAL A 627 30.75 19.67 -13.16
N ASP A 628 31.67 19.69 -14.12
CA ASP A 628 31.89 20.76 -15.09
C ASP A 628 31.36 20.43 -16.50
N LYS A 629 30.94 19.18 -16.73
CA LYS A 629 30.51 18.65 -18.03
C LYS A 629 29.01 18.33 -18.06
N PRO A 630 28.33 18.51 -19.21
CA PRO A 630 26.95 18.07 -19.39
C PRO A 630 26.76 16.58 -19.12
N ILE A 631 25.59 16.21 -18.58
CA ILE A 631 25.30 14.84 -18.14
C ILE A 631 25.28 13.82 -19.30
N GLN A 632 24.89 14.26 -20.50
CA GLN A 632 24.92 13.47 -21.73
C GLN A 632 26.28 13.51 -22.47
N SER A 633 27.30 14.19 -21.95
CA SER A 633 28.60 14.25 -22.64
C SER A 633 29.29 12.87 -22.62
N PRO A 634 29.98 12.45 -23.71
CA PRO A 634 30.62 11.14 -23.77
C PRO A 634 31.55 10.86 -22.57
N PRO A 635 32.43 11.78 -22.12
CA PRO A 635 33.30 11.52 -20.96
C PRO A 635 32.53 11.30 -19.65
N THR A 636 31.35 11.89 -19.50
CA THR A 636 30.48 11.69 -18.33
C THR A 636 29.79 10.32 -18.40
N LEU A 637 29.26 9.94 -19.56
CA LEU A 637 28.61 8.64 -19.77
C LEU A 637 29.61 7.48 -19.68
N ASP A 638 30.80 7.61 -20.28
CA ASP A 638 31.87 6.60 -20.21
C ASP A 638 32.30 6.35 -18.76
N LEU A 639 32.43 7.41 -17.96
CA LEU A 639 32.77 7.30 -16.54
C LEU A 639 31.60 6.70 -15.74
N ALA A 640 30.35 7.09 -16.03
CA ALA A 640 29.16 6.53 -15.39
C ALA A 640 29.05 5.02 -15.62
N HIS A 641 29.19 4.56 -16.87
CA HIS A 641 29.20 3.13 -17.20
C HIS A 641 30.35 2.39 -16.50
N LYS A 642 31.55 2.99 -16.46
CA LYS A 642 32.71 2.41 -15.76
C LYS A 642 32.47 2.21 -14.26
N VAL A 643 31.82 3.15 -13.57
CA VAL A 643 31.56 3.05 -12.12
C VAL A 643 30.31 2.23 -11.77
N ALA A 644 29.47 1.94 -12.75
CA ALA A 644 28.34 0.99 -12.67
C ALA A 644 28.73 -0.47 -12.96
N GLY A 645 30.00 -0.73 -13.30
CA GLY A 645 30.51 -2.07 -13.57
C GLY A 645 30.55 -2.98 -12.35
N CYS A 646 30.26 -4.27 -12.53
CA CYS A 646 30.13 -5.26 -11.45
C CYS A 646 31.46 -5.56 -10.75
N ASN A 647 32.57 -5.35 -11.46
CA ASN A 647 33.92 -5.52 -10.94
C ASN A 647 34.50 -4.25 -10.27
N TYR A 648 33.80 -3.11 -10.33
CA TYR A 648 34.32 -1.82 -9.86
C TYR A 648 34.70 -1.87 -8.38
N GLU A 649 33.90 -2.55 -7.57
CA GLU A 649 34.04 -2.55 -6.11
C GLU A 649 35.18 -3.47 -5.62
N ASN A 650 35.74 -4.31 -6.51
CA ASN A 650 36.82 -5.23 -6.17
C ASN A 650 38.07 -4.48 -5.69
N LYS A 651 38.50 -4.79 -4.46
CA LYS A 651 39.64 -4.15 -3.76
C LYS A 651 39.45 -2.65 -3.45
N THR A 652 38.22 -2.14 -3.51
CA THR A 652 37.86 -0.78 -3.06
C THR A 652 37.35 -0.77 -1.62
N ARG A 653 37.07 0.41 -1.08
CA ARG A 653 36.44 0.59 0.24
C ARG A 653 34.90 0.70 0.21
N TRP A 654 34.28 0.53 -0.95
CA TRP A 654 32.83 0.54 -1.10
C TRP A 654 32.18 -0.61 -0.31
N GLY A 655 31.02 -0.34 0.29
CA GLY A 655 30.28 -1.31 1.10
C GLY A 655 30.86 -1.61 2.49
N SER A 656 32.13 -1.29 2.74
CA SER A 656 32.84 -1.61 3.99
C SER A 656 33.17 -0.38 4.83
N GLU A 657 33.56 0.72 4.17
CA GLU A 657 33.81 2.02 4.80
C GLU A 657 33.10 3.18 4.09
N VAL A 658 32.93 3.08 2.76
CA VAL A 658 32.31 4.11 1.89
C VAL A 658 30.96 3.61 1.35
N GLY A 659 29.99 4.51 1.25
CA GLY A 659 28.64 4.20 0.76
C GLY A 659 27.72 3.55 1.79
N PHE A 660 26.65 2.93 1.30
CA PHE A 660 25.76 2.04 2.04
C PHE A 660 26.51 0.75 2.40
N MET A 661 26.27 0.25 3.61
CA MET A 661 27.08 -0.80 4.25
C MET A 661 26.59 -2.21 3.92
N TYR A 662 27.51 -3.09 3.54
CA TYR A 662 27.25 -4.49 3.18
C TYR A 662 27.36 -5.44 4.38
N GLY A 663 26.78 -6.64 4.24
CA GLY A 663 26.92 -7.73 5.23
C GLY A 663 25.74 -7.93 6.17
N SER A 664 24.60 -7.29 5.91
CA SER A 664 23.32 -7.57 6.57
C SER A 664 22.15 -7.50 5.59
N LEU A 665 21.06 -8.24 5.87
CA LEU A 665 19.76 -8.11 5.20
C LEU A 665 18.95 -6.86 5.62
N VAL A 666 19.47 -6.08 6.58
CA VAL A 666 18.99 -4.73 6.93
C VAL A 666 20.12 -3.73 6.73
N GLU A 667 20.50 -3.52 5.46
CA GLU A 667 21.57 -2.59 5.09
C GLU A 667 21.29 -1.17 5.55
N ASP A 668 20.02 -0.81 5.67
CA ASP A 668 19.52 0.49 6.09
C ASP A 668 19.85 0.77 7.55
N PHE A 669 19.35 -0.09 8.44
CA PHE A 669 19.63 -0.07 9.87
C PHE A 669 21.14 -0.15 10.12
N TYR A 670 21.85 -1.01 9.40
CA TYR A 670 23.30 -1.16 9.54
C TYR A 670 24.08 0.06 9.01
N THR A 671 23.66 0.69 7.92
CA THR A 671 24.26 1.94 7.42
C THR A 671 24.05 3.06 8.43
N GLY A 672 22.81 3.25 8.94
CA GLY A 672 22.49 4.24 9.96
C GLY A 672 23.33 4.07 11.23
N PHE A 673 23.44 2.83 11.72
CA PHE A 673 24.29 2.44 12.85
C PHE A 673 25.76 2.82 12.62
N ARG A 674 26.31 2.44 11.46
CA ARG A 674 27.72 2.66 11.12
C ARG A 674 28.05 4.15 10.92
N LEU A 675 27.12 4.95 10.38
CA LEU A 675 27.28 6.40 10.29
C LEU A 675 27.32 7.05 11.68
N GLN A 676 26.39 6.70 12.57
CA GLN A 676 26.38 7.23 13.93
C GLN A 676 27.60 6.79 14.75
N CYS A 677 28.08 5.55 14.57
CA CYS A 677 29.34 5.09 15.17
C CYS A 677 30.59 5.85 14.71
N LYS A 678 30.54 6.53 13.54
CA LYS A 678 31.60 7.43 13.06
C LYS A 678 31.46 8.86 13.61
N GLY A 679 30.47 9.14 14.47
CA GLY A 679 30.23 10.44 15.08
C GLY A 679 29.23 11.34 14.35
N TRP A 680 28.55 10.84 13.30
CA TRP A 680 27.45 11.56 12.68
C TRP A 680 26.19 11.54 13.55
N LYS A 681 25.36 12.57 13.40
CA LYS A 681 24.00 12.66 13.97
C LYS A 681 22.96 12.54 12.87
N SER A 682 21.73 12.25 13.26
CA SER A 682 20.54 12.32 12.41
C SER A 682 19.44 13.13 13.09
N ILE A 683 18.37 13.44 12.35
CA ILE A 683 17.19 14.15 12.86
C ILE A 683 15.93 13.39 12.48
N PHE A 684 14.95 13.31 13.37
CA PHE A 684 13.60 12.85 13.06
C PHE A 684 12.70 14.04 12.71
N CYS A 685 12.13 14.03 11.51
CA CYS A 685 11.18 15.05 11.04
C CYS A 685 9.79 14.43 10.88
N ASN A 686 8.86 14.77 11.78
CA ASN A 686 7.50 14.23 11.81
C ASN A 686 6.45 15.33 11.53
N PRO A 687 6.28 15.76 10.27
CA PRO A 687 5.35 16.83 9.93
C PRO A 687 3.88 16.40 10.10
N LYS A 688 3.01 17.37 10.43
CA LYS A 688 1.56 17.15 10.63
C LYS A 688 0.86 16.52 9.43
N ARG A 689 1.30 16.84 8.21
CA ARG A 689 0.94 16.13 6.98
C ARG A 689 2.03 15.10 6.72
N PRO A 690 1.73 13.79 6.66
CA PRO A 690 2.71 12.76 6.29
C PRO A 690 3.45 13.14 5.01
N ALA A 691 4.78 13.20 5.08
CA ALA A 691 5.63 13.55 3.94
C ALA A 691 5.66 12.45 2.88
N PHE A 692 5.76 11.19 3.32
CA PHE A 692 5.80 10.01 2.47
C PHE A 692 4.64 9.07 2.81
N LEU A 693 4.03 8.49 1.79
CA LEU A 693 2.97 7.48 1.91
C LEU A 693 3.30 6.30 1.02
N GLY A 694 3.07 5.07 1.48
CA GLY A 694 3.33 3.87 0.71
C GLY A 694 2.45 2.68 1.08
N ASP A 695 2.70 1.55 0.43
CA ASP A 695 1.91 0.33 0.62
C ASP A 695 2.35 -0.50 1.83
N SER A 696 1.37 -1.14 2.47
CA SER A 696 1.57 -2.07 3.57
C SER A 696 1.10 -3.48 3.15
N PRO A 697 1.75 -4.58 3.61
CA PRO A 697 1.25 -5.92 3.35
C PRO A 697 -0.12 -6.14 3.99
N ILE A 698 -1.10 -6.54 3.17
CA ILE A 698 -2.48 -6.86 3.58
C ILE A 698 -2.69 -8.34 3.94
N SER A 699 -1.60 -9.09 4.05
CA SER A 699 -1.55 -10.56 4.13
C SER A 699 -0.64 -10.95 5.30
N LEU A 700 -1.14 -11.77 6.23
CA LEU A 700 -0.39 -12.13 7.44
C LEU A 700 0.94 -12.84 7.13
N ILE A 701 0.96 -13.71 6.12
CA ILE A 701 2.19 -14.44 5.77
C ILE A 701 3.28 -13.51 5.22
N ASP A 702 2.90 -12.46 4.49
CA ASP A 702 3.85 -11.50 3.93
C ASP A 702 4.42 -10.57 5.03
N VAL A 703 3.59 -10.20 6.01
CA VAL A 703 4.05 -9.53 7.24
C VAL A 703 5.08 -10.38 7.99
N LEU A 704 4.82 -11.68 8.17
CA LEU A 704 5.75 -12.58 8.85
C LEU A 704 7.04 -12.82 8.06
N ASN A 705 6.97 -12.93 6.73
CA ASN A 705 8.14 -13.05 5.85
C ASN A 705 9.00 -11.77 5.83
N GLN A 706 8.37 -10.59 5.87
CA GLN A 706 9.08 -9.31 6.02
C GLN A 706 9.83 -9.25 7.36
N LEU A 707 9.15 -9.60 8.45
CA LEU A 707 9.75 -9.59 9.80
C LEU A 707 10.85 -10.64 9.97
N GLN A 708 10.74 -11.81 9.33
CA GLN A 708 11.82 -12.81 9.30
C GLN A 708 13.11 -12.23 8.70
N ARG A 709 13.03 -11.46 7.61
CA ARG A 709 14.21 -10.77 7.05
C ARG A 709 14.80 -9.77 8.03
N TRP A 710 13.96 -8.92 8.62
CA TRP A 710 14.41 -7.91 9.58
C TRP A 710 15.10 -8.54 10.80
N VAL A 711 14.57 -9.66 11.29
CA VAL A 711 15.18 -10.44 12.36
C VAL A 711 16.54 -11.01 11.96
N ILE A 712 16.65 -11.68 10.81
CA ILE A 712 17.92 -12.28 10.36
C ILE A 712 18.97 -11.19 10.17
N GLY A 713 18.61 -10.06 9.54
CA GLY A 713 19.48 -8.90 9.40
C GLY A 713 19.87 -8.27 10.75
N GLY A 714 18.91 -8.17 11.67
CA GLY A 714 19.14 -7.67 13.04
C GLY A 714 20.15 -8.51 13.80
N LEU A 715 20.05 -9.85 13.72
CA LEU A 715 21.01 -10.79 14.29
C LEU A 715 22.37 -10.72 13.60
N GLN A 716 22.42 -10.58 12.27
CA GLN A 716 23.67 -10.34 11.53
C GLN A 716 24.41 -9.10 12.05
N VAL A 717 23.71 -7.98 12.32
CA VAL A 717 24.32 -6.79 12.95
C VAL A 717 24.65 -7.04 14.43
N GLY A 718 23.78 -7.72 15.17
CA GLY A 718 23.92 -8.01 16.60
C GLY A 718 25.15 -8.85 16.94
N PHE A 719 25.57 -9.74 16.04
CA PHE A 719 26.74 -10.61 16.20
C PHE A 719 27.93 -10.26 15.28
N CYS A 720 27.87 -9.19 14.49
CA CYS A 720 29.01 -8.78 13.67
C CYS A 720 30.17 -8.20 14.51
N LYS A 721 31.34 -8.02 13.88
CA LYS A 721 32.53 -7.38 14.49
C LYS A 721 32.31 -5.95 15.03
N PHE A 722 31.21 -5.31 14.66
CA PHE A 722 30.79 -3.99 15.13
C PHE A 722 29.52 -4.05 15.99
N THR A 723 29.28 -5.15 16.73
CA THR A 723 28.07 -5.32 17.53
C THR A 723 27.70 -4.09 18.39
N PRO A 724 26.42 -3.66 18.41
CA PRO A 724 26.01 -2.47 19.16
C PRO A 724 26.33 -2.50 20.66
N ILE A 725 26.34 -3.69 21.28
CA ILE A 725 26.51 -3.82 22.74
C ILE A 725 27.96 -3.59 23.23
N THR A 726 28.96 -3.68 22.35
CA THR A 726 30.36 -3.35 22.70
C THR A 726 30.87 -2.18 21.88
N PHE A 727 30.92 -2.32 20.55
CA PHE A 727 31.40 -1.29 19.64
C PHE A 727 30.45 -0.09 19.63
N GLY A 728 29.13 -0.33 19.53
CA GLY A 728 28.12 0.75 19.54
C GLY A 728 28.12 1.57 20.83
N ILE A 729 28.09 0.92 22.00
CA ILE A 729 28.19 1.61 23.31
C ILE A 729 29.49 2.42 23.42
N LYS A 730 30.64 1.86 22.99
CA LYS A 730 31.93 2.57 23.00
C LYS A 730 31.95 3.78 22.06
N SER A 731 31.31 3.70 20.90
CA SER A 731 31.33 4.74 19.86
C SER A 731 30.27 5.84 20.04
N MET A 732 29.09 5.50 20.57
CA MET A 732 27.92 6.40 20.60
C MET A 732 27.38 6.66 22.02
N GLY A 733 27.94 6.01 23.04
CA GLY A 733 27.45 6.05 24.42
C GLY A 733 26.36 5.02 24.71
N LEU A 734 26.09 4.84 26.01
CA LEU A 734 25.25 3.76 26.56
C LEU A 734 23.87 3.68 25.92
N PHE A 735 23.09 4.77 25.95
CA PHE A 735 21.69 4.73 25.51
C PHE A 735 21.55 4.47 24.01
N MET A 736 22.38 5.12 23.16
CA MET A 736 22.38 4.85 21.72
C MET A 736 22.81 3.41 21.41
N GLY A 737 23.87 2.90 22.04
CA GLY A 737 24.29 1.51 21.88
C GLY A 737 23.17 0.52 22.24
N LEU A 738 22.54 0.69 23.42
CA LEU A 738 21.43 -0.14 23.88
C LEU A 738 20.18 -0.04 22.99
N ALA A 739 19.91 1.11 22.36
CA ALA A 739 18.78 1.27 21.45
C ALA A 739 18.97 0.46 20.15
N TYR A 740 20.19 0.45 19.59
CA TYR A 740 20.51 -0.44 18.47
C TYR A 740 20.55 -1.91 18.90
N THR A 741 21.04 -2.21 20.11
CA THR A 741 20.96 -3.55 20.72
C THR A 741 19.50 -4.05 20.80
N HIS A 742 18.54 -3.18 21.17
CA HIS A 742 17.12 -3.54 21.25
C HIS A 742 16.59 -4.11 19.93
N TYR A 743 16.87 -3.42 18.81
CA TYR A 743 16.43 -3.87 17.48
C TYR A 743 17.19 -5.10 16.99
N CYS A 744 18.51 -5.18 17.20
CA CYS A 744 19.30 -6.36 16.84
C CYS A 744 18.81 -7.65 17.50
N PHE A 745 18.44 -7.57 18.77
CA PHE A 745 18.02 -8.73 19.57
C PHE A 745 16.50 -8.84 19.70
N TRP A 746 15.70 -8.07 18.96
CA TRP A 746 14.24 -8.19 18.94
C TRP A 746 13.70 -9.65 18.81
N PRO A 747 14.30 -10.59 18.05
CA PRO A 747 13.83 -11.99 18.07
C PRO A 747 13.85 -12.70 19.42
N ILE A 748 14.71 -12.31 20.38
CA ILE A 748 14.88 -13.10 21.61
C ILE A 748 13.61 -13.12 22.46
N TRP A 749 12.65 -12.22 22.21
CA TRP A 749 11.28 -12.30 22.72
C TRP A 749 10.59 -13.65 22.47
N CYS A 750 11.00 -14.43 21.45
CA CYS A 750 10.49 -15.78 21.24
C CYS A 750 10.74 -16.70 22.46
N ILE A 751 11.80 -16.46 23.24
CA ILE A 751 12.15 -17.23 24.44
C ILE A 751 11.08 -17.08 25.54
N PRO A 752 10.84 -15.88 26.12
CA PRO A 752 9.80 -15.72 27.13
C PRO A 752 8.41 -15.99 26.57
N ILE A 753 8.10 -15.61 25.31
CA ILE A 753 6.77 -15.89 24.73
C ILE A 753 6.52 -17.40 24.66
N THR A 754 7.50 -18.21 24.21
CA THR A 754 7.37 -19.68 24.19
C THR A 754 7.23 -20.23 25.60
N ILE A 755 8.07 -19.80 26.55
CA ILE A 755 8.05 -20.32 27.92
C ILE A 755 6.72 -19.99 28.60
N TYR A 756 6.24 -18.75 28.53
CA TYR A 756 4.96 -18.34 29.13
C TYR A 756 3.71 -18.84 28.38
N ALA A 757 3.83 -19.26 27.11
CA ALA A 757 2.73 -19.87 26.36
C ALA A 757 2.57 -21.38 26.62
N PHE A 758 3.61 -22.08 27.09
CA PHE A 758 3.56 -23.54 27.29
C PHE A 758 3.79 -23.97 28.75
N LEU A 759 4.78 -23.44 29.47
CA LEU A 759 5.18 -23.96 30.78
C LEU A 759 4.11 -23.78 31.88
N PRO A 760 3.54 -22.56 32.11
CA PRO A 760 2.42 -22.39 33.03
C PRO A 760 1.22 -23.28 32.76
N GLN A 761 0.93 -23.53 31.48
CA GLN A 761 -0.22 -24.25 30.96
C GLN A 761 -0.06 -25.76 31.15
N LEU A 762 1.11 -26.31 30.81
CA LEU A 762 1.46 -27.71 31.03
C LEU A 762 1.54 -28.05 32.53
N ALA A 763 2.05 -27.12 33.35
CA ALA A 763 2.00 -27.24 34.81
C ALA A 763 0.55 -27.22 35.34
N LEU A 764 -0.31 -26.34 34.82
CA LEU A 764 -1.73 -26.26 35.20
C LEU A 764 -2.51 -27.54 34.83
N LEU A 765 -2.23 -28.13 33.67
CA LEU A 765 -2.81 -29.42 33.26
C LEU A 765 -2.39 -30.56 34.20
N ASN A 766 -1.14 -30.56 34.66
CA ASN A 766 -0.64 -31.53 35.64
C ASN A 766 -1.06 -31.22 37.09
N GLY A 767 -1.51 -29.99 37.37
CA GLY A 767 -1.95 -29.56 38.70
C GLY A 767 -0.82 -29.00 39.57
N LEU A 768 0.30 -28.62 38.97
CA LEU A 768 1.44 -28.01 39.64
C LEU A 768 1.30 -26.48 39.69
N SER A 769 1.49 -25.93 40.89
CA SER A 769 1.55 -24.50 41.17
C SER A 769 2.98 -23.99 40.97
N ILE A 770 3.27 -23.24 39.90
CA ILE A 770 4.64 -22.75 39.61
C ILE A 770 4.89 -21.28 39.96
N PHE A 771 3.83 -20.54 40.30
CA PHE A 771 3.89 -19.15 40.78
C PHE A 771 3.49 -19.05 42.25
N PRO A 772 3.81 -17.92 42.92
CA PRO A 772 3.38 -17.67 44.30
C PRO A 772 1.86 -17.66 44.46
N LYS A 773 1.39 -18.08 45.64
CA LYS A 773 -0.03 -18.02 45.99
C LYS A 773 -0.48 -16.58 46.25
N LEU A 774 -1.78 -16.32 46.12
CA LEU A 774 -2.40 -15.03 46.47
C LEU A 774 -2.05 -14.54 47.90
N SER A 775 -1.87 -15.47 48.84
CA SER A 775 -1.49 -15.22 50.23
C SER A 775 -0.01 -14.91 50.45
N GLU A 776 0.85 -15.06 49.43
CA GLU A 776 2.30 -14.86 49.52
C GLU A 776 2.70 -13.45 48.97
N PRO A 777 3.56 -12.67 49.65
CA PRO A 777 3.93 -11.30 49.21
C PRO A 777 4.48 -11.22 47.79
N TRP A 778 5.13 -12.28 47.31
CA TRP A 778 5.68 -12.39 45.96
C TRP A 778 4.61 -12.29 44.86
N PHE A 779 3.36 -12.66 45.13
CA PHE A 779 2.26 -12.54 44.15
C PHE A 779 2.08 -11.08 43.69
N PHE A 780 2.13 -10.13 44.61
CA PHE A 780 1.94 -8.71 44.31
C PHE A 780 3.08 -8.13 43.45
N LEU A 781 4.28 -8.72 43.51
CA LEU A 781 5.40 -8.36 42.62
C LEU A 781 5.10 -8.73 41.16
N TYR A 782 4.59 -9.93 40.90
CA TYR A 782 4.19 -10.33 39.54
C TYR A 782 3.05 -9.47 39.00
N VAL A 783 2.06 -9.14 39.84
CA VAL A 783 0.96 -8.24 39.46
C VAL A 783 1.47 -6.83 39.16
N PHE A 784 2.35 -6.26 40.00
CA PHE A 784 2.95 -4.95 39.76
C PHE A 784 3.77 -4.91 38.47
N LEU A 785 4.59 -5.93 38.21
CA LEU A 785 5.40 -6.01 36.98
C LEU A 785 4.51 -6.13 35.73
N PHE A 786 3.52 -7.03 35.74
CA PHE A 786 2.59 -7.19 34.62
C PHE A 786 1.83 -5.89 34.32
N LEU A 787 1.18 -5.29 35.33
CA LEU A 787 0.40 -4.06 35.17
C LEU A 787 1.29 -2.86 34.83
N GLY A 788 2.49 -2.79 35.38
CA GLY A 788 3.47 -1.75 35.06
C GLY A 788 3.91 -1.80 33.61
N ALA A 789 4.34 -2.98 33.11
CA ALA A 789 4.76 -3.13 31.71
C ALA A 789 3.62 -2.89 30.73
N TYR A 790 2.48 -3.57 30.88
CA TYR A 790 1.36 -3.45 29.96
C TYR A 790 0.67 -2.08 30.04
N GLY A 791 0.48 -1.55 31.24
CA GLY A 791 -0.17 -0.26 31.46
C GLY A 791 0.67 0.91 30.93
N TYR A 792 2.00 0.87 31.12
CA TYR A 792 2.90 1.89 30.56
C TYR A 792 2.99 1.78 29.03
N ASP A 793 3.08 0.57 28.47
CA ASP A 793 3.09 0.35 27.02
C ASP A 793 1.79 0.83 26.34
N PHE A 794 0.64 0.55 26.96
CA PHE A 794 -0.66 1.06 26.53
C PHE A 794 -0.72 2.59 26.56
N LEU A 795 -0.31 3.20 27.69
CA LEU A 795 -0.31 4.65 27.86
C LEU A 795 0.58 5.34 26.83
N GLU A 796 1.78 4.80 26.57
CA GLU A 796 2.69 5.32 25.54
C GLU A 796 2.03 5.28 24.15
N PHE A 797 1.46 4.13 23.76
CA PHE A 797 0.86 3.93 22.45
C PHE A 797 -0.35 4.83 22.20
N VAL A 798 -1.21 5.04 23.23
CA VAL A 798 -2.40 5.89 23.12
C VAL A 798 -2.05 7.38 23.15
N VAL A 799 -1.08 7.81 23.97
CA VAL A 799 -0.64 9.22 24.01
C VAL A 799 -0.07 9.67 22.66
N GLU A 800 0.60 8.78 21.93
CA GLU A 800 1.09 9.06 20.57
C GLU A 800 0.01 8.85 19.48
N GLY A 801 -1.28 8.80 19.84
CA GLY A 801 -2.40 8.77 18.89
C GLY A 801 -2.74 7.38 18.34
N GLY A 802 -2.37 6.30 19.03
CA GLY A 802 -2.88 4.95 18.74
C GLY A 802 -4.24 4.71 19.38
N THR A 803 -5.10 3.90 18.77
CA THR A 803 -6.37 3.49 19.39
C THR A 803 -6.18 2.26 20.30
N VAL A 804 -7.13 2.03 21.21
CA VAL A 804 -7.17 0.84 22.08
C VAL A 804 -7.19 -0.45 21.24
N GLN A 805 -7.93 -0.45 20.13
CA GLN A 805 -8.04 -1.61 19.25
C GLN A 805 -6.75 -1.90 18.47
N MET A 806 -6.08 -0.85 17.97
CA MET A 806 -4.75 -0.98 17.35
C MET A 806 -3.72 -1.52 18.35
N TRP A 807 -3.74 -1.02 19.60
CA TRP A 807 -2.84 -1.52 20.65
C TRP A 807 -3.10 -3.00 20.93
N TRP A 808 -4.35 -3.42 21.05
CA TRP A 808 -4.71 -4.81 21.29
C TRP A 808 -4.30 -5.72 20.11
N ASN A 809 -4.44 -5.27 18.87
CA ASN A 809 -3.96 -5.99 17.70
C ASN A 809 -2.42 -6.07 17.64
N ASP A 810 -1.68 -5.05 18.10
CA ASP A 810 -0.22 -5.16 18.29
C ASP A 810 0.17 -6.18 19.38
N GLN A 811 -0.60 -6.30 20.49
CA GLN A 811 -0.38 -7.36 21.49
C GLN A 811 -0.62 -8.76 20.90
N ARG A 812 -1.70 -8.95 20.12
CA ARG A 812 -1.93 -10.19 19.35
C ARG A 812 -0.77 -10.49 18.41
N MET A 813 -0.33 -9.48 17.66
CA MET A 813 0.80 -9.61 16.74
C MET A 813 2.13 -9.83 17.46
N TRP A 814 2.33 -9.32 18.67
CA TRP A 814 3.52 -9.61 19.49
C TRP A 814 3.59 -11.10 19.84
N MET A 815 2.48 -11.69 20.30
CA MET A 815 2.38 -13.14 20.53
C MET A 815 2.57 -13.95 19.24
N ILE A 816 1.90 -13.56 18.14
CA ILE A 816 2.02 -14.23 16.84
C ILE A 816 3.48 -14.21 16.36
N ARG A 817 4.13 -13.03 16.33
CA ARG A 817 5.55 -12.87 15.94
C ARG A 817 6.47 -13.79 16.75
N GLY A 818 6.30 -13.80 18.09
CA GLY A 818 7.10 -14.59 19.02
C GLY A 818 7.03 -16.09 18.77
N LEU A 819 5.82 -16.63 18.61
CA LEU A 819 5.60 -18.06 18.33
C LEU A 819 5.81 -18.45 16.85
N SER A 820 6.11 -17.50 15.96
CA SER A 820 6.31 -17.78 14.52
C SER A 820 7.61 -17.19 13.99
N CYS A 821 7.55 -16.06 13.27
CA CYS A 821 8.69 -15.53 12.51
C CYS A 821 9.93 -15.29 13.37
N PHE A 822 9.81 -14.89 14.65
CA PHE A 822 10.97 -14.68 15.52
C PHE A 822 11.68 -15.99 15.86
N PHE A 823 10.92 -17.06 16.15
CA PHE A 823 11.48 -18.39 16.42
C PHE A 823 12.16 -18.97 15.16
N PHE A 824 11.46 -18.98 14.03
CA PHE A 824 11.99 -19.52 12.77
C PHE A 824 13.19 -18.74 12.26
N ALA A 825 13.17 -17.40 12.33
CA ALA A 825 14.28 -16.55 11.88
C ALA A 825 15.53 -16.69 12.76
N ALA A 826 15.36 -16.80 14.09
CA ALA A 826 16.47 -17.05 15.00
C ALA A 826 17.11 -18.42 14.74
N LEU A 827 16.28 -19.46 14.60
CA LEU A 827 16.73 -20.81 14.24
C LEU A 827 17.47 -20.81 12.88
N GLU A 828 16.90 -20.17 11.86
CA GLU A 828 17.51 -20.06 10.53
C GLU A 828 18.88 -19.37 10.59
N TYR A 829 18.99 -18.27 11.34
CA TYR A 829 20.25 -17.56 11.54
C TYR A 829 21.32 -18.45 12.18
N PHE A 830 21.01 -19.12 13.29
CA PHE A 830 21.98 -20.00 13.96
C PHE A 830 22.34 -21.23 13.13
N LEU A 831 21.40 -21.83 12.38
CA LEU A 831 21.68 -22.92 11.45
C LEU A 831 22.63 -22.47 10.32
N LYS A 832 22.44 -21.27 9.76
CA LYS A 832 23.37 -20.67 8.78
C LYS A 832 24.76 -20.43 9.38
N CYS A 833 24.85 -19.98 10.63
CA CYS A 833 26.14 -19.85 11.34
C CYS A 833 26.87 -21.20 11.51
N LEU A 834 26.14 -22.32 11.55
CA LEU A 834 26.68 -23.68 11.60
C LEU A 834 26.93 -24.28 10.19
N GLY A 835 26.72 -23.52 9.11
CA GLY A 835 26.88 -24.00 7.73
C GLY A 835 25.76 -24.93 7.25
N ILE A 836 24.66 -25.06 8.00
CA ILE A 836 23.52 -25.89 7.63
C ILE A 836 22.65 -25.11 6.63
N SER A 837 22.35 -25.73 5.48
CA SER A 837 21.47 -25.12 4.48
C SER A 837 20.05 -24.99 5.02
N THR A 838 19.46 -23.81 4.82
CA THR A 838 18.07 -23.52 5.15
C THR A 838 17.31 -23.23 3.86
N TYR A 839 15.99 -23.38 3.89
CA TYR A 839 15.15 -22.91 2.79
C TYR A 839 15.40 -21.42 2.54
N GLY A 840 15.61 -21.05 1.28
CA GLY A 840 15.90 -19.67 0.88
C GLY A 840 14.69 -18.75 1.07
N PHE A 841 14.96 -17.46 1.26
CA PHE A 841 13.91 -16.44 1.27
C PHE A 841 13.30 -16.26 -0.14
N SER A 842 11.97 -16.26 -0.23
CA SER A 842 11.26 -15.86 -1.44
C SER A 842 10.76 -14.42 -1.31
N VAL A 843 10.97 -13.60 -2.34
CA VAL A 843 10.43 -12.24 -2.39
C VAL A 843 8.90 -12.32 -2.43
N THR A 844 8.26 -11.69 -1.45
CA THR A 844 6.79 -11.60 -1.33
C THR A 844 6.20 -10.93 -2.56
N SER A 845 5.21 -11.56 -3.21
CA SER A 845 4.47 -10.92 -4.30
C SER A 845 3.64 -9.77 -3.73
N LYS A 846 3.69 -8.58 -4.35
CA LYS A 846 2.83 -7.44 -3.97
C LYS A 846 1.51 -7.41 -4.76
N MET A 847 1.15 -8.50 -5.45
CA MET A 847 -0.16 -8.67 -6.10
C MET A 847 -1.25 -8.93 -5.07
N ILE A 848 -2.46 -8.43 -5.34
CA ILE A 848 -3.60 -8.46 -4.41
C ILE A 848 -4.63 -9.49 -4.89
N ASP A 849 -5.02 -10.43 -4.02
CA ASP A 849 -6.25 -11.21 -4.19
C ASP A 849 -7.44 -10.39 -3.65
N ASP A 850 -8.47 -10.21 -4.47
CA ASP A 850 -9.66 -9.40 -4.12
C ASP A 850 -10.42 -9.95 -2.92
N GLU A 851 -10.45 -11.28 -2.73
CA GLU A 851 -11.12 -11.87 -1.57
C GLU A 851 -10.30 -11.68 -0.28
N GLN A 852 -8.99 -11.86 -0.33
CA GLN A 852 -8.05 -11.54 0.75
C GLN A 852 -8.15 -10.06 1.15
N SER A 853 -8.14 -9.15 0.17
CA SER A 853 -8.29 -7.71 0.38
C SER A 853 -9.58 -7.37 1.14
N LYS A 854 -10.73 -7.94 0.74
CA LYS A 854 -12.01 -7.77 1.44
C LYS A 854 -11.95 -8.24 2.89
N ARG A 855 -11.34 -9.41 3.17
CA ARG A 855 -11.16 -9.93 4.54
C ARG A 855 -10.30 -8.98 5.38
N TYR A 856 -9.19 -8.51 4.83
CA TYR A 856 -8.30 -7.57 5.51
C TYR A 856 -9.03 -6.28 5.90
N TYR A 857 -9.74 -5.63 4.97
CA TYR A 857 -10.47 -4.38 5.29
C TYR A 857 -11.66 -4.58 6.24
N GLN A 858 -12.18 -5.81 6.41
CA GLN A 858 -13.16 -6.17 7.43
C GLN A 858 -12.54 -6.39 8.83
N GLY A 859 -11.22 -6.27 8.98
CA GLY A 859 -10.52 -6.48 10.26
C GLY A 859 -10.15 -7.93 10.56
N ILE A 860 -10.38 -8.85 9.62
CA ILE A 860 -10.32 -10.30 9.84
C ILE A 860 -8.89 -10.81 9.62
N PHE A 861 -8.34 -11.54 10.60
CA PHE A 861 -7.06 -12.25 10.46
C PHE A 861 -7.18 -13.40 9.45
N GLU A 862 -6.15 -13.61 8.64
CA GLU A 862 -6.10 -14.69 7.66
C GLU A 862 -4.99 -15.71 7.96
N PHE A 863 -5.36 -16.99 7.97
CA PHE A 863 -4.44 -18.10 8.18
C PHE A 863 -4.46 -19.13 7.04
N GLY A 864 -5.16 -18.83 5.93
CA GLY A 864 -5.40 -19.75 4.80
C GLY A 864 -4.15 -20.30 4.11
N VAL A 865 -3.05 -19.55 4.14
CA VAL A 865 -1.80 -19.96 3.49
C VAL A 865 -1.11 -21.05 4.32
N SER A 866 -0.82 -22.20 3.69
CA SER A 866 -0.11 -23.30 4.34
C SER A 866 1.34 -22.90 4.64
N SER A 867 1.64 -22.58 5.91
CA SER A 867 2.98 -22.24 6.39
C SER A 867 3.35 -23.02 7.67
N PRO A 868 4.60 -23.53 7.82
CA PRO A 868 5.07 -24.15 9.05
C PRO A 868 5.07 -23.15 10.23
N MET A 869 5.12 -21.84 9.97
CA MET A 869 5.02 -20.77 10.97
C MET A 869 3.74 -20.84 11.82
N PHE A 870 2.65 -21.35 11.25
CA PHE A 870 1.37 -21.44 11.94
C PHE A 870 1.26 -22.66 12.87
N VAL A 871 2.17 -23.63 12.78
CA VAL A 871 2.16 -24.85 13.63
C VAL A 871 2.42 -24.53 15.11
N PRO A 872 3.56 -23.94 15.52
CA PRO A 872 3.80 -23.57 16.93
C PRO A 872 2.76 -22.58 17.49
N LEU A 873 2.29 -21.64 16.66
CA LEU A 873 1.22 -20.71 17.01
C LEU A 873 -0.09 -21.44 17.35
N THR A 874 -0.52 -22.36 16.49
CA THR A 874 -1.74 -23.17 16.68
C THR A 874 -1.58 -24.12 17.86
N MET A 875 -0.40 -24.71 18.04
CA MET A 875 -0.06 -25.57 19.20
C MET A 875 -0.19 -24.78 20.52
N GLY A 876 0.33 -23.55 20.56
CA GLY A 876 0.17 -22.63 21.68
C GLY A 876 -1.30 -22.31 21.97
N ALA A 877 -2.06 -21.97 20.94
CA ALA A 877 -3.49 -21.70 21.07
C ALA A 877 -4.26 -22.91 21.67
N ILE A 878 -4.03 -24.12 21.16
CA ILE A 878 -4.66 -25.36 21.65
C ILE A 878 -4.34 -25.58 23.15
N ILE A 879 -3.05 -25.56 23.51
CA ILE A 879 -2.62 -25.82 24.89
C ILE A 879 -3.20 -24.78 25.85
N ASN A 880 -3.20 -23.50 25.50
CA ASN A 880 -3.78 -22.45 26.34
C ASN A 880 -5.29 -22.62 26.55
N LEU A 881 -6.03 -22.98 25.50
CA LEU A 881 -7.48 -23.21 25.59
C LEU A 881 -7.81 -24.37 26.52
N VAL A 882 -7.19 -25.54 26.29
CA VAL A 882 -7.44 -26.75 27.09
C VAL A 882 -7.02 -26.52 28.55
N SER A 883 -5.88 -25.87 28.78
CA SER A 883 -5.38 -25.56 30.14
C SER A 883 -6.29 -24.59 30.88
N PHE A 884 -6.83 -23.57 30.21
CA PHE A 884 -7.77 -22.63 30.81
C PHE A 884 -9.08 -23.32 31.24
N PHE A 885 -9.67 -24.15 30.37
CA PHE A 885 -10.87 -24.94 30.71
C PHE A 885 -10.61 -25.96 31.82
N VAL A 886 -9.48 -26.68 31.79
CA VAL A 886 -9.11 -27.63 32.85
C VAL A 886 -8.86 -26.91 34.18
N GLY A 887 -8.24 -25.73 34.15
CA GLY A 887 -8.09 -24.86 35.32
C GLY A 887 -9.43 -24.45 35.92
N LEU A 888 -10.38 -23.99 35.10
CA LEU A 888 -11.73 -23.65 35.54
C LEU A 888 -12.45 -24.86 36.16
N VAL A 889 -12.38 -26.04 35.53
CA VAL A 889 -12.98 -27.28 36.08
C VAL A 889 -12.32 -27.70 37.40
N ARG A 890 -10.99 -27.54 37.54
CA ARG A 890 -10.27 -27.81 38.80
C ARG A 890 -10.78 -26.91 39.93
N VAL A 891 -10.92 -25.60 39.67
CA VAL A 891 -11.44 -24.63 40.66
C VAL A 891 -12.89 -24.94 41.04
N LEU A 892 -13.76 -25.22 40.07
CA LEU A 892 -15.16 -25.61 40.32
C LEU A 892 -15.29 -26.91 41.12
N ARG A 893 -14.29 -27.79 41.07
CA ARG A 893 -14.21 -29.03 41.88
C ARG A 893 -13.54 -28.83 43.25
N GLY A 894 -13.30 -27.59 43.68
CA GLY A 894 -12.72 -27.29 45.00
C GLY A 894 -11.20 -27.43 45.08
N SER A 895 -10.48 -27.41 43.94
CA SER A 895 -9.01 -27.32 43.97
C SER A 895 -8.54 -25.97 44.51
N ASN A 896 -7.33 -25.90 45.06
CA ASN A 896 -6.77 -24.66 45.61
C ASN A 896 -6.63 -23.55 44.55
N PHE A 897 -7.56 -22.60 44.56
CA PHE A 897 -7.59 -21.44 43.67
C PHE A 897 -6.40 -20.51 43.86
N GLU A 898 -5.90 -20.33 45.09
CA GLU A 898 -4.85 -19.34 45.40
C GLU A 898 -3.54 -19.59 44.66
N GLY A 899 -3.17 -20.87 44.44
CA GLY A 899 -1.96 -21.24 43.70
C GLY A 899 -2.13 -21.24 42.18
N LEU A 900 -3.34 -21.51 41.69
CA LEU A 900 -3.59 -21.63 40.25
C LEU A 900 -3.93 -20.30 39.57
N LEU A 901 -4.26 -19.25 40.35
CA LEU A 901 -4.74 -17.95 39.87
C LEU A 901 -3.85 -17.33 38.77
N LEU A 902 -2.53 -17.24 38.98
CA LEU A 902 -1.62 -16.65 37.98
C LEU A 902 -1.51 -17.48 36.70
N GLN A 903 -1.51 -18.82 36.81
CA GLN A 903 -1.47 -19.71 35.64
C GLN A 903 -2.77 -19.62 34.83
N MET A 904 -3.91 -19.53 35.51
CA MET A 904 -5.22 -19.32 34.88
C MET A 904 -5.33 -17.93 34.24
N PHE A 905 -4.78 -16.89 34.87
CA PHE A 905 -4.72 -15.55 34.28
C PHE A 905 -3.89 -15.52 32.99
N ILE A 906 -2.68 -16.10 33.00
CA ILE A 906 -1.81 -16.17 31.81
C ILE A 906 -2.49 -16.98 30.69
N ALA A 907 -3.10 -18.13 31.02
CA ALA A 907 -3.83 -18.93 30.05
C ALA A 907 -5.05 -18.19 29.46
N GLY A 908 -5.84 -17.51 30.30
CA GLY A 908 -6.98 -16.71 29.85
C GLY A 908 -6.58 -15.50 29.01
N PHE A 909 -5.45 -14.85 29.35
CA PHE A 909 -4.88 -13.76 28.56
C PHE A 909 -4.44 -14.25 27.16
N ALA A 910 -3.76 -15.40 27.10
CA ALA A 910 -3.36 -16.02 25.84
C ALA A 910 -4.58 -16.47 25.00
N VAL A 911 -5.59 -17.08 25.62
CA VAL A 911 -6.88 -17.43 24.96
C VAL A 911 -7.54 -16.18 24.35
N THR A 912 -7.60 -15.07 25.10
CA THR A 912 -8.22 -13.82 24.62
C THR A 912 -7.47 -13.23 23.42
N ASN A 913 -6.14 -13.33 23.40
CA ASN A 913 -5.33 -12.93 22.26
C ASN A 913 -5.41 -13.91 21.07
N ALA A 914 -5.62 -15.20 21.34
CA ALA A 914 -5.72 -16.28 20.35
C ALA A 914 -7.11 -16.43 19.71
N LEU A 915 -8.11 -15.60 20.07
CA LEU A 915 -9.46 -15.65 19.49
C LEU A 915 -9.49 -15.77 17.95
N PRO A 916 -8.73 -14.98 17.15
CA PRO A 916 -8.74 -15.11 15.70
C PRO A 916 -8.20 -16.45 15.18
N ILE A 917 -7.34 -17.12 15.96
CA ILE A 917 -6.79 -18.44 15.64
C ILE A 917 -7.87 -19.51 15.84
N TYR A 918 -8.60 -19.48 16.96
CA TYR A 918 -9.70 -20.43 17.20
C TYR A 918 -10.82 -20.29 16.17
N GLU A 919 -11.16 -19.06 15.81
CA GLU A 919 -12.12 -18.75 14.74
C GLU A 919 -11.67 -19.35 13.40
N ALA A 920 -10.41 -19.14 13.02
CA ALA A 920 -9.83 -19.71 11.80
C ALA A 920 -9.68 -21.24 11.83
N MET A 921 -9.50 -21.87 12.99
CA MET A 921 -9.42 -23.33 13.11
C MET A 921 -10.79 -24.01 12.96
N VAL A 922 -11.79 -23.50 13.68
CA VAL A 922 -13.04 -24.22 13.98
C VAL A 922 -14.26 -23.61 13.29
N LEU A 923 -14.40 -22.28 13.32
CA LEU A 923 -15.66 -21.61 12.96
C LEU A 923 -15.74 -21.25 11.47
N ARG A 924 -14.60 -21.08 10.80
CA ARG A 924 -14.55 -20.61 9.40
C ARG A 924 -14.59 -21.71 8.36
N SER A 925 -15.29 -21.42 7.28
CA SER A 925 -15.42 -22.26 6.07
C SER A 925 -14.86 -21.59 4.80
N ASP A 926 -14.35 -20.37 4.90
CA ASP A 926 -13.80 -19.59 3.78
C ASP A 926 -12.31 -19.90 3.54
N LYS A 927 -11.73 -19.30 2.48
CA LYS A 927 -10.31 -19.47 2.14
C LYS A 927 -9.33 -18.97 3.23
N GLY A 928 -9.79 -18.11 4.15
CA GLY A 928 -8.95 -17.61 5.24
C GLY A 928 -8.85 -18.54 6.47
N ARG A 929 -9.58 -19.66 6.46
CA ARG A 929 -9.53 -20.73 7.46
C ARG A 929 -8.12 -21.34 7.59
N MET A 930 -7.70 -21.64 8.82
CA MET A 930 -6.47 -22.39 9.11
C MET A 930 -6.46 -23.76 8.37
N PRO A 931 -5.42 -24.08 7.58
CA PRO A 931 -5.30 -25.36 6.88
C PRO A 931 -5.43 -26.57 7.80
N PHE A 932 -6.26 -27.52 7.39
CA PHE A 932 -6.58 -28.72 8.19
C PHE A 932 -5.33 -29.53 8.58
N LYS A 933 -4.34 -29.61 7.67
CA LYS A 933 -3.03 -30.25 7.94
C LYS A 933 -2.25 -29.53 9.06
N THR A 934 -2.28 -28.20 9.11
CA THR A 934 -1.67 -27.41 10.19
C THR A 934 -2.37 -27.71 11.52
N THR A 935 -3.70 -27.74 11.53
CA THR A 935 -4.50 -28.07 12.73
C THR A 935 -4.19 -29.48 13.26
N ILE A 936 -4.15 -30.50 12.40
CA ILE A 936 -3.77 -31.87 12.79
C ILE A 936 -2.35 -31.89 13.38
N ASN A 937 -1.36 -31.40 12.63
CA ASN A 937 0.04 -31.43 13.07
C ASN A 937 0.22 -30.75 14.43
N SER A 938 -0.40 -29.58 14.61
CA SER A 938 -0.34 -28.82 15.86
C SER A 938 -1.03 -29.54 17.02
N THR A 939 -2.12 -30.26 16.75
CA THR A 939 -2.83 -31.07 17.76
C THR A 939 -2.01 -32.28 18.19
N CYS A 940 -1.42 -33.00 17.23
CA CYS A 940 -0.53 -34.13 17.53
C CYS A 940 0.71 -33.69 18.33
N LEU A 941 1.32 -32.57 17.95
CA LEU A 941 2.47 -31.99 18.68
C LEU A 941 2.07 -31.48 20.06
N ALA A 942 0.90 -30.85 20.22
CA ALA A 942 0.38 -30.43 21.51
C ALA A 942 0.15 -31.62 22.46
N LEU A 943 -0.40 -32.72 21.96
CA LEU A 943 -0.60 -33.96 22.72
C LEU A 943 0.73 -34.61 23.09
N ALA A 944 1.68 -34.70 22.16
CA ALA A 944 3.01 -35.24 22.43
C ALA A 944 3.76 -34.42 23.49
N LEU A 945 3.71 -33.09 23.40
CA LEU A 945 4.29 -32.16 24.38
C LEU A 945 3.61 -32.29 25.74
N TYR A 946 2.28 -32.45 25.79
CA TYR A 946 1.55 -32.70 27.03
C TYR A 946 1.93 -34.04 27.67
N VAL A 947 2.03 -35.13 26.90
CA VAL A 947 2.45 -36.44 27.42
C VAL A 947 3.89 -36.37 27.95
N LEU A 948 4.81 -35.78 27.19
CA LEU A 948 6.20 -35.58 27.62
C LEU A 948 6.28 -34.75 28.91
N ALA A 949 5.58 -33.62 28.98
CA ALA A 949 5.52 -32.81 30.19
C ALA A 949 4.93 -33.58 31.36
N SER A 950 3.89 -34.40 31.15
CA SER A 950 3.27 -35.21 32.21
C SER A 950 4.16 -36.35 32.71
N LEU A 951 5.19 -36.74 31.94
CA LEU A 951 6.23 -37.66 32.39
C LEU A 951 7.35 -36.92 33.13
N LEU A 952 7.77 -35.75 32.64
CA LEU A 952 8.85 -34.94 33.23
C LEU A 952 8.44 -34.16 34.49
N LEU A 953 7.14 -33.91 34.69
CA LEU A 953 6.56 -33.18 35.83
C LEU A 953 6.00 -34.10 36.92
N ARG A 954 6.15 -35.43 36.77
CA ARG A 954 5.92 -36.39 37.84
C ARG A 954 7.26 -36.65 38.53
N ASP A 955 7.45 -36.03 39.68
CA ASP A 955 8.45 -36.47 40.68
C ASP A 955 8.00 -37.79 41.34
#